data_AF-A0A226MV65-F1
#
_entry.id   AF-A0A226MV65-F1
#
_cell.length_a   1.000
_cell.length_b   1.000
_cell.length_c   1.000
_cell.angle_alpha   90.00
_cell.angle_beta   90.00
_cell.angle_gamma   90.00
#
_symmetry.space_group_name_H-M   'P 1'
#
loop_
_entity.id
_entity.type
_entity.pdbx_description
1 polymer ?
#
loop_
_entity_poly.entity_id
_entity_poly.type
_entity_poly.pdbx_seq_one_letter_code
_entity_poly.pdbx_strand_id
1 'polypeptide(L)'
;MAALPDPQQEEDFQRFLRRVDDIRLCEPRGGVLSEFFFFNFSYQKCHQLSSWIQEGFLAALEKDAKERAKQRRKNERLANGNHQGLFQLMPLGALKEKGNDAFRKGDYDTAAQRYTEGLQKLKDKPELYTNRAQAYLKMHEYGKAIGDCEWALKCNAKCIKAYFLMGKAHLALQQYDESRQCYQKLLEIDPQKESLFKDCMNEVNLEEKRIQEEDRAMKAFQSGKHAALSIKELLQKLNRPNQNILFYTGGIQVLTGAMKECTEQTLFRTNNGFSIINDNEVIRRFSRFSEENQRLLLTHPDVNAQLLELLCSGELEIQKEMLALIALYSDNENGRRLLLKHQDLSRWLQILVMFVNSTDARASNAMSILSDLIQEEKFKAQCRFTFSTSVLPLFTQLLASAKLVDQAALACCIGVMGNLCADAAIRVQMAEYNECWQACLQLVDGRADAGTPKYQECVFAVLGLMMNLLLESNTIIQCLAVDISDRCMSLLGDQDGRIVTRAIGVLSRILAASSLAVEAAVKGGVVKKMIKFLKAGGQITSSCAIKTLSICTRSSRQAQEEVVKSDKKFSVLRKLLDSENEMIVGNAAFCLGQCLVVPGAATSLLNSNIVMVLLKHAGGDAVRTSVQENAAIALGKLCVAEPRYCQNLSIYTKTSGSRILLFSCTIQSLLLVGGINTLLDGLVRSIVEQCELTNLVVDHFPSSQQPLPLSFQAYFSTAGAQWHGHPELLYEIRAQLLMSPRGL
;
A
#
# COMPACT_ATOMS: atom_id res chain seq x y z
N MET A 1 -72.34 1.95 -49.05
CA MET A 1 -71.46 1.85 -50.23
C MET A 1 -70.76 3.18 -50.44
N ALA A 2 -69.48 3.12 -50.84
CA ALA A 2 -68.51 4.20 -51.05
C ALA A 2 -67.90 4.83 -49.78
N ALA A 3 -66.61 4.71 -49.47
CA ALA A 3 -65.51 3.98 -50.09
C ALA A 3 -64.45 3.72 -49.00
N LEU A 4 -63.89 2.51 -48.94
CA LEU A 4 -62.68 2.24 -48.16
C LEU A 4 -61.56 3.18 -48.65
N PRO A 5 -60.68 3.70 -47.77
CA PRO A 5 -59.52 4.46 -48.22
C PRO A 5 -58.68 3.60 -49.16
N ASP A 6 -58.26 4.21 -50.25
CA ASP A 6 -57.40 3.61 -51.27
C ASP A 6 -56.16 2.98 -50.59
N PRO A 7 -55.88 1.68 -50.77
CA PRO A 7 -54.69 1.02 -50.22
C PRO A 7 -53.41 1.77 -50.57
N GLN A 8 -53.39 2.49 -51.70
CA GLN A 8 -52.26 3.31 -52.12
C GLN A 8 -52.03 4.50 -51.16
N GLN A 9 -53.08 5.09 -50.58
CA GLN A 9 -52.96 6.19 -49.62
C GLN A 9 -52.45 5.72 -48.26
N GLU A 10 -52.83 4.52 -47.82
CA GLU A 10 -52.26 3.90 -46.61
C GLU A 10 -50.77 3.57 -46.84
N GLU A 11 -50.43 3.04 -48.02
CA GLU A 11 -49.04 2.70 -48.35
C GLU A 11 -48.14 3.95 -48.48
N ASP A 12 -48.67 5.05 -49.04
CA ASP A 12 -47.96 6.33 -49.13
C ASP A 12 -47.81 7.00 -47.75
N PHE A 13 -48.81 6.87 -46.87
CA PHE A 13 -48.71 7.32 -45.46
C PHE A 13 -47.67 6.50 -44.68
N GLN A 14 -47.62 5.18 -44.87
CA GLN A 14 -46.61 4.31 -44.28
C GLN A 14 -45.20 4.53 -44.89
N ARG A 15 -45.10 4.97 -46.15
CA ARG A 15 -43.84 5.44 -46.75
C ARG A 15 -43.39 6.79 -46.18
N PHE A 16 -44.32 7.71 -45.94
CA PHE A 16 -44.04 8.99 -45.30
C PHE A 16 -43.52 8.81 -43.88
N LEU A 17 -44.16 7.94 -43.07
CA LEU A 17 -43.68 7.62 -41.72
C LEU A 17 -42.27 7.00 -41.72
N ARG A 18 -41.98 6.09 -42.67
CA ARG A 18 -40.63 5.52 -42.83
C ARG A 18 -39.56 6.56 -43.22
N ARG A 19 -39.91 7.57 -44.02
CA ARG A 19 -39.00 8.69 -44.34
C ARG A 19 -38.78 9.65 -43.18
N VAL A 20 -39.71 9.75 -42.23
CA VAL A 20 -39.56 10.58 -41.03
C VAL A 20 -38.65 9.92 -39.99
N ASP A 21 -38.64 8.59 -39.91
CA ASP A 21 -37.70 7.84 -39.05
C ASP A 21 -36.23 7.97 -39.50
N ASP A 22 -35.98 8.14 -40.81
CA ASP A 22 -34.63 8.34 -41.36
C ASP A 22 -34.04 9.75 -41.11
N ILE A 23 -34.80 10.71 -40.56
CA ILE A 23 -34.35 12.11 -40.33
C ILE A 23 -33.91 12.37 -38.88
N ARG A 24 -33.89 11.36 -37.98
CA ARG A 24 -33.40 11.54 -36.59
C ARG A 24 -31.98 11.03 -36.32
N LEU A 25 -31.10 11.12 -37.31
CA LEU A 25 -29.64 10.99 -37.16
C LEU A 25 -28.93 12.17 -37.81
N CYS A 26 -29.10 13.39 -37.26
CA CYS A 26 -28.16 14.51 -37.33
C CYS A 26 -28.72 15.68 -36.49
N GLU A 27 -28.02 16.07 -35.41
CA GLU A 27 -28.17 17.45 -34.90
C GLU A 27 -27.63 18.44 -35.95
N PRO A 28 -28.21 19.63 -36.03
CA PRO A 28 -27.33 20.79 -36.05
C PRO A 28 -27.79 21.93 -35.15
N ARG A 29 -26.79 22.52 -34.50
CA ARG A 29 -26.79 23.86 -33.91
C ARG A 29 -27.18 24.90 -34.97
N GLY A 30 -28.09 25.81 -34.62
CA GLY A 30 -28.19 27.19 -35.12
C GLY A 30 -28.39 27.45 -36.62
N GLY A 31 -29.53 28.08 -36.97
CA GLY A 31 -29.60 29.04 -38.09
C GLY A 31 -30.59 28.76 -39.24
N VAL A 32 -31.65 29.58 -39.28
CA VAL A 32 -32.36 30.14 -40.46
C VAL A 32 -33.29 29.26 -41.32
N LEU A 33 -34.44 29.87 -41.63
CA LEU A 33 -35.63 29.49 -42.39
C LEU A 33 -35.39 29.07 -43.87
N SER A 34 -36.29 28.23 -44.41
CA SER A 34 -37.31 28.56 -45.45
C SER A 34 -37.54 27.51 -46.56
N GLU A 35 -38.83 27.27 -46.84
CA GLU A 35 -39.48 26.94 -48.13
C GLU A 35 -39.70 25.50 -48.67
N PHE A 36 -40.90 25.37 -49.28
CA PHE A 36 -41.44 24.41 -50.27
C PHE A 36 -42.06 23.07 -49.78
N PHE A 37 -43.27 22.64 -50.18
CA PHE A 37 -44.20 23.03 -51.24
C PHE A 37 -45.65 22.63 -50.86
N PHE A 38 -46.63 23.46 -51.25
CA PHE A 38 -48.08 23.26 -51.19
C PHE A 38 -48.57 22.13 -52.12
N PHE A 39 -49.59 21.35 -51.71
CA PHE A 39 -50.60 20.84 -52.65
C PHE A 39 -51.99 20.78 -52.00
N ASN A 40 -52.95 21.44 -52.66
CA ASN A 40 -54.34 21.67 -52.27
C ASN A 40 -55.19 20.39 -52.37
N PHE A 41 -55.90 20.02 -51.29
CA PHE A 41 -57.06 19.12 -51.34
C PHE A 41 -58.18 19.68 -50.45
N SER A 42 -59.40 19.76 -51.00
CA SER A 42 -60.57 20.54 -50.55
C SER A 42 -60.84 20.68 -49.04
N TYR A 43 -61.09 21.93 -48.64
CA TYR A 43 -61.18 22.47 -47.27
C TYR A 43 -62.28 21.88 -46.37
N GLN A 44 -63.34 21.28 -46.93
CA GLN A 44 -64.49 20.80 -46.14
C GLN A 44 -64.37 19.35 -45.66
N LYS A 45 -63.51 18.53 -46.30
CA LYS A 45 -63.07 17.25 -45.74
C LYS A 45 -61.90 17.42 -44.76
N CYS A 46 -61.05 18.44 -44.95
CA CYS A 46 -59.89 18.73 -44.08
C CYS A 46 -60.24 19.10 -42.64
N HIS A 47 -61.41 19.68 -42.33
CA HIS A 47 -61.75 19.99 -40.93
C HIS A 47 -62.13 18.74 -40.13
N GLN A 48 -62.89 17.81 -40.73
CA GLN A 48 -63.15 16.50 -40.14
C GLN A 48 -61.90 15.63 -40.15
N LEU A 49 -61.10 15.66 -41.23
CA LEU A 49 -59.84 14.93 -41.30
C LEU A 49 -58.82 15.46 -40.28
N SER A 50 -58.69 16.77 -40.07
CA SER A 50 -57.74 17.34 -39.10
C SER A 50 -58.14 17.06 -37.65
N SER A 51 -59.44 17.07 -37.34
CA SER A 51 -59.97 16.64 -36.03
C SER A 51 -59.73 15.14 -35.81
N TRP A 52 -60.00 14.30 -36.82
CA TRP A 52 -59.75 12.86 -36.79
C TRP A 52 -58.25 12.51 -36.78
N ILE A 53 -57.41 13.31 -37.41
CA ILE A 53 -55.95 13.18 -37.42
C ILE A 53 -55.39 13.64 -36.07
N GLN A 54 -55.90 14.72 -35.45
CA GLN A 54 -55.49 15.14 -34.11
C GLN A 54 -55.93 14.14 -33.04
N GLU A 55 -57.19 13.72 -33.05
CA GLU A 55 -57.71 12.71 -32.11
C GLU A 55 -57.04 11.36 -32.36
N GLY A 56 -56.85 10.96 -33.63
CA GLY A 56 -56.15 9.73 -34.01
C GLY A 56 -54.66 9.75 -33.64
N PHE A 57 -53.98 10.89 -33.79
CA PHE A 57 -52.58 11.07 -33.40
C PHE A 57 -52.40 11.12 -31.89
N LEU A 58 -53.27 11.82 -31.16
CA LEU A 58 -53.28 11.81 -29.70
C LEU A 58 -53.61 10.43 -29.16
N ALA A 59 -54.57 9.72 -29.74
CA ALA A 59 -54.89 8.34 -29.38
C ALA A 59 -53.74 7.37 -29.70
N ALA A 60 -53.04 7.57 -30.83
CA ALA A 60 -51.84 6.80 -31.18
C ALA A 60 -50.68 7.08 -30.21
N LEU A 61 -50.44 8.34 -29.83
CA LEU A 61 -49.46 8.72 -28.81
C LEU A 61 -49.82 8.16 -27.44
N GLU A 62 -51.10 8.18 -27.05
CA GLU A 62 -51.55 7.61 -25.78
C GLU A 62 -51.42 6.09 -25.77
N LYS A 63 -51.71 5.43 -26.89
CA LYS A 63 -51.52 3.99 -27.08
C LYS A 63 -50.04 3.61 -27.02
N ASP A 64 -49.16 4.37 -27.69
CA ASP A 64 -47.72 4.17 -27.65
C ASP A 64 -47.14 4.46 -26.24
N ALA A 65 -47.61 5.50 -25.55
CA ALA A 65 -47.25 5.77 -24.16
C ALA A 65 -47.67 4.64 -23.21
N LYS A 66 -48.88 4.08 -23.40
CA LYS A 66 -49.38 2.91 -22.67
C LYS A 66 -48.55 1.65 -22.97
N GLU A 67 -48.17 1.42 -24.23
CA GLU A 67 -47.36 0.27 -24.61
C GLU A 67 -45.92 0.40 -24.08
N ARG A 68 -45.31 1.59 -24.14
CA ARG A 68 -44.03 1.89 -23.48
C ARG A 68 -44.12 1.73 -21.96
N ALA A 69 -45.22 2.13 -21.32
CA ALA A 69 -45.45 1.89 -19.89
C ALA A 69 -45.58 0.39 -19.56
N LYS A 70 -46.26 -0.38 -20.42
CA LYS A 70 -46.40 -1.84 -20.27
C LYS A 70 -45.07 -2.57 -20.50
N GLN A 71 -44.29 -2.14 -21.49
CA GLN A 71 -42.95 -2.68 -21.75
C GLN A 71 -41.98 -2.34 -20.61
N ARG A 72 -42.06 -1.14 -20.03
CA ARG A 72 -41.33 -0.78 -18.79
C ARG A 72 -41.66 -1.75 -17.64
N ARG A 73 -42.95 -1.99 -17.37
CA ARG A 73 -43.38 -2.95 -16.34
C ARG A 73 -42.90 -4.37 -16.63
N LYS A 74 -42.86 -4.79 -17.89
CA LYS A 74 -42.33 -6.10 -18.32
C LYS A 74 -40.82 -6.19 -18.09
N ASN A 75 -40.07 -5.17 -18.50
CA ASN A 75 -38.62 -5.10 -18.31
C ASN A 75 -38.24 -5.02 -16.83
N GLU A 76 -39.02 -4.30 -16.00
CA GLU A 76 -38.84 -4.28 -14.54
C GLU A 76 -39.05 -5.65 -13.91
N ARG A 77 -40.09 -6.40 -14.32
CA ARG A 77 -40.32 -7.77 -13.86
C ARG A 77 -39.19 -8.71 -14.28
N LEU A 78 -38.70 -8.58 -15.51
CA LEU A 78 -37.56 -9.35 -16.01
C LEU A 78 -36.26 -9.01 -15.25
N ALA A 79 -36.03 -7.74 -14.92
CA ALA A 79 -34.85 -7.28 -14.20
C ALA A 79 -34.86 -7.64 -12.70
N ASN A 80 -36.06 -7.85 -12.11
CA ASN A 80 -36.25 -8.24 -10.72
C ASN A 80 -36.45 -9.75 -10.51
N GLY A 81 -36.71 -10.53 -11.56
CA GLY A 81 -36.92 -11.98 -11.47
C GLY A 81 -35.60 -12.75 -11.32
N ASN A 82 -35.57 -13.73 -10.42
CA ASN A 82 -34.50 -14.70 -10.31
C ASN A 82 -34.55 -15.65 -11.52
N HIS A 83 -33.82 -15.32 -12.59
CA HIS A 83 -33.66 -16.27 -13.70
C HIS A 83 -32.67 -17.36 -13.29
N GLN A 84 -33.18 -18.51 -12.86
CA GLN A 84 -32.41 -19.77 -12.84
C GLN A 84 -32.09 -20.12 -14.30
N GLY A 85 -30.90 -19.74 -14.80
CA GLY A 85 -30.49 -20.19 -16.12
C GLY A 85 -29.34 -19.45 -16.81
N LEU A 86 -28.90 -18.27 -16.36
CA LEU A 86 -27.69 -17.64 -16.93
C LEU A 86 -26.70 -17.21 -15.83
N PHE A 87 -25.54 -17.81 -15.90
CA PHE A 87 -24.36 -17.58 -15.07
C PHE A 87 -23.96 -16.08 -15.09
N GLN A 88 -23.76 -15.49 -13.90
CA GLN A 88 -23.03 -14.23 -13.60
C GLN A 88 -23.68 -12.82 -13.67
N LEU A 89 -25.00 -12.61 -13.75
CA LEU A 89 -25.55 -11.24 -13.69
C LEU A 89 -26.51 -11.00 -12.50
N MET A 90 -26.05 -10.22 -11.52
CA MET A 90 -26.79 -9.86 -10.31
C MET A 90 -28.12 -9.11 -10.57
N PRO A 91 -29.27 -9.46 -9.96
CA PRO A 91 -30.56 -8.79 -10.20
C PRO A 91 -30.54 -7.27 -9.94
N LEU A 92 -31.41 -6.50 -10.61
CA LEU A 92 -31.45 -5.03 -10.48
C LEU A 92 -31.68 -4.57 -9.04
N GLY A 93 -32.56 -5.27 -8.31
CA GLY A 93 -32.81 -5.02 -6.89
C GLY A 93 -31.54 -5.16 -6.04
N ALA A 94 -30.80 -6.26 -6.25
CA ALA A 94 -29.55 -6.53 -5.55
C ALA A 94 -28.43 -5.53 -5.90
N LEU A 95 -28.35 -5.07 -7.16
CA LEU A 95 -27.41 -4.00 -7.55
C LEU A 95 -27.73 -2.68 -6.84
N LYS A 96 -29.02 -2.31 -6.75
CA LYS A 96 -29.47 -1.13 -6.00
C LYS A 96 -29.13 -1.25 -4.52
N GLU A 97 -29.39 -2.40 -3.90
CA GLU A 97 -29.10 -2.65 -2.49
C GLU A 97 -27.60 -2.60 -2.18
N LYS A 98 -26.76 -3.22 -3.01
CA LYS A 98 -25.30 -3.13 -2.88
C LYS A 98 -24.78 -1.71 -3.03
N GLY A 99 -25.33 -0.94 -3.98
CA GLY A 99 -25.01 0.47 -4.11
C GLY A 99 -25.39 1.26 -2.86
N ASN A 100 -26.57 1.00 -2.29
CA ASN A 100 -27.00 1.63 -1.04
C ASN A 100 -26.13 1.21 0.16
N ASP A 101 -25.69 -0.06 0.22
CA ASP A 101 -24.79 -0.57 1.26
C ASP A 101 -23.41 0.07 1.17
N ALA A 102 -22.83 0.15 -0.02
CA ALA A 102 -21.56 0.82 -0.26
C ALA A 102 -21.64 2.32 0.11
N PHE A 103 -22.74 2.97 -0.27
CA PHE A 103 -22.99 4.37 0.08
C PHE A 103 -23.07 4.56 1.62
N ARG A 104 -23.74 3.66 2.34
CA ARG A 104 -23.81 3.68 3.82
C ARG A 104 -22.46 3.46 4.49
N LYS A 105 -21.54 2.74 3.84
CA LYS A 105 -20.16 2.50 4.31
C LYS A 105 -19.20 3.66 3.98
N GLY A 106 -19.65 4.68 3.25
CA GLY A 106 -18.79 5.78 2.78
C GLY A 106 -17.97 5.47 1.53
N ASP A 107 -18.15 4.30 0.92
CA ASP A 107 -17.51 3.91 -0.34
C ASP A 107 -18.36 4.40 -1.53
N TYR A 108 -18.19 5.67 -1.87
CA TYR A 108 -19.01 6.36 -2.87
C TYR A 108 -18.66 5.94 -4.31
N ASP A 109 -17.39 5.62 -4.59
CA ASP A 109 -16.94 5.12 -5.88
C ASP A 109 -17.60 3.78 -6.22
N THR A 110 -17.55 2.82 -5.30
CA THR A 110 -18.22 1.53 -5.49
C THR A 110 -19.74 1.72 -5.58
N ALA A 111 -20.33 2.61 -4.79
CA ALA A 111 -21.76 2.91 -4.88
C ALA A 111 -22.14 3.43 -6.28
N ALA A 112 -21.39 4.40 -6.81
CA ALA A 112 -21.60 4.94 -8.15
C ALA A 112 -21.46 3.88 -9.25
N GLN A 113 -20.48 2.98 -9.11
CA GLN A 113 -20.29 1.85 -10.03
C GLN A 113 -21.51 0.90 -10.01
N ARG A 114 -22.00 0.50 -8.83
CA ARG A 114 -23.17 -0.40 -8.72
C ARG A 114 -24.46 0.22 -9.25
N TYR A 115 -24.67 1.52 -9.04
CA TYR A 115 -25.80 2.20 -9.67
C TYR A 115 -25.65 2.28 -11.19
N THR A 116 -24.44 2.45 -11.70
CA THR A 116 -24.15 2.44 -13.15
C THR A 116 -24.46 1.07 -13.76
N GLU A 117 -24.05 -0.02 -13.12
CA GLU A 117 -24.41 -1.39 -13.53
C GLU A 117 -25.94 -1.58 -13.51
N GLY A 118 -26.64 -1.03 -12.52
CA GLY A 118 -28.11 -1.03 -12.47
C GLY A 118 -28.75 -0.26 -13.64
N LEU A 119 -28.21 0.92 -13.97
CA LEU A 119 -28.68 1.76 -15.08
C LEU A 119 -28.42 1.12 -16.45
N GLN A 120 -27.37 0.31 -16.59
CA GLN A 120 -27.15 -0.48 -17.81
C GLN A 120 -28.27 -1.50 -18.04
N LYS A 121 -28.87 -2.03 -16.97
CA LYS A 121 -30.01 -2.96 -17.06
C LYS A 121 -31.34 -2.26 -17.31
N LEU A 122 -31.56 -1.12 -16.66
CA LEU A 122 -32.79 -0.35 -16.82
C LEU A 122 -32.50 1.16 -16.79
N LYS A 123 -32.43 1.75 -17.99
CA LYS A 123 -32.05 3.16 -18.20
C LYS A 123 -33.12 4.16 -17.76
N ASP A 124 -34.38 3.74 -17.58
CA ASP A 124 -35.53 4.62 -17.31
C ASP A 124 -35.94 4.67 -15.83
N LYS A 125 -35.00 4.45 -14.90
CA LYS A 125 -35.29 4.38 -13.46
C LYS A 125 -34.75 5.61 -12.70
N PRO A 126 -35.60 6.60 -12.33
CA PRO A 126 -35.15 7.85 -11.71
C PRO A 126 -34.47 7.67 -10.35
N GLU A 127 -34.82 6.62 -9.60
CA GLU A 127 -34.18 6.28 -8.31
C GLU A 127 -32.68 6.02 -8.45
N LEU A 128 -32.25 5.35 -9.52
CA LEU A 128 -30.84 5.00 -9.71
C LEU A 128 -30.00 6.21 -10.06
N TYR A 129 -30.52 7.09 -10.92
CA TYR A 129 -29.88 8.37 -11.22
C TYR A 129 -29.77 9.25 -9.98
N THR A 130 -30.85 9.42 -9.20
CA THR A 130 -30.79 10.26 -7.98
C THR A 130 -29.87 9.68 -6.90
N ASN A 131 -29.77 8.35 -6.76
CA ASN A 131 -28.83 7.73 -5.84
C ASN A 131 -27.37 7.85 -6.30
N ARG A 132 -27.12 7.76 -7.61
CA ARG A 132 -25.77 7.98 -8.18
C ARG A 132 -25.36 9.45 -8.12
N ALA A 133 -26.27 10.39 -8.39
CA ALA A 133 -26.05 11.83 -8.19
C ALA A 133 -25.68 12.13 -6.73
N GLN A 134 -26.33 11.48 -5.77
CA GLN A 134 -26.00 11.63 -4.36
C GLN A 134 -24.60 11.09 -4.01
N ALA A 135 -24.15 10.00 -4.65
CA ALA A 135 -22.78 9.51 -4.53
C ALA A 135 -21.77 10.51 -5.14
N TYR A 136 -22.05 11.04 -6.34
CA TYR A 136 -21.21 12.06 -6.96
C TYR A 136 -21.12 13.35 -6.14
N LEU A 137 -22.20 13.79 -5.49
CA LEU A 137 -22.15 14.91 -4.54
C LEU A 137 -21.17 14.66 -3.38
N LYS A 138 -21.11 13.43 -2.86
CA LYS A 138 -20.17 13.05 -1.80
C LYS A 138 -18.73 12.91 -2.31
N MET A 139 -18.55 12.64 -3.59
CA MET A 139 -17.24 12.63 -4.29
C MET A 139 -16.83 14.01 -4.80
N HIS A 140 -17.63 15.05 -4.59
CA HIS A 140 -17.42 16.41 -5.13
C HIS A 140 -17.43 16.51 -6.67
N GLU A 141 -18.03 15.53 -7.35
CA GLU A 141 -18.20 15.54 -8.81
C GLU A 141 -19.53 16.22 -9.21
N TYR A 142 -19.66 17.51 -8.86
CA TYR A 142 -20.92 18.25 -8.95
C TYR A 142 -21.53 18.29 -10.37
N GLY A 143 -20.70 18.44 -11.41
CA GLY A 143 -21.18 18.43 -12.80
C GLY A 143 -21.82 17.10 -13.21
N LYS A 144 -21.25 15.96 -12.77
CA LYS A 144 -21.85 14.64 -13.04
C LYS A 144 -23.13 14.44 -12.23
N ALA A 145 -23.17 14.96 -11.00
CA ALA A 145 -24.39 14.93 -10.18
C ALA A 145 -25.53 15.70 -10.84
N ILE A 146 -25.27 16.89 -11.38
CA ILE A 146 -26.26 17.68 -12.13
C ILE A 146 -26.76 16.90 -13.35
N GLY A 147 -25.85 16.34 -14.15
CA GLY A 147 -26.23 15.54 -15.32
C GLY A 147 -27.14 14.35 -14.96
N ASP A 148 -26.84 13.64 -13.87
CA ASP A 148 -27.71 12.56 -13.39
C ASP A 148 -29.07 13.06 -12.87
N CYS A 149 -29.12 14.22 -12.21
CA CYS A 149 -30.37 14.85 -11.80
C CYS A 149 -31.23 15.25 -13.02
N GLU A 150 -30.63 15.80 -14.08
CA GLU A 150 -31.33 16.10 -15.33
C GLU A 150 -31.89 14.84 -15.99
N TRP A 151 -31.12 13.75 -16.02
CA TRP A 151 -31.60 12.45 -16.51
C TRP A 151 -32.75 11.91 -15.66
N ALA A 152 -32.67 12.02 -14.33
CA ALA A 152 -33.76 11.64 -13.44
C ALA A 152 -35.05 12.45 -13.71
N LEU A 153 -34.91 13.74 -14.02
CA LEU A 153 -36.03 14.63 -14.36
C LEU A 153 -36.62 14.33 -15.74
N LYS A 154 -35.81 13.90 -16.72
CA LYS A 154 -36.30 13.37 -18.00
C LYS A 154 -37.14 12.10 -17.80
N CYS A 155 -36.78 11.24 -16.85
CA CYS A 155 -37.57 10.05 -16.51
C CYS A 155 -38.83 10.39 -15.69
N ASN A 156 -38.73 11.32 -14.75
CA ASN A 156 -39.84 11.79 -13.91
C ASN A 156 -39.68 13.29 -13.60
N ALA A 157 -40.44 14.12 -14.32
CA ALA A 157 -40.39 15.57 -14.20
C ALA A 157 -40.80 16.10 -12.82
N LYS A 158 -41.50 15.29 -12.00
CA LYS A 158 -41.92 15.63 -10.63
C LYS A 158 -41.01 15.02 -9.55
N CYS A 159 -39.78 14.63 -9.90
CA CYS A 159 -38.85 14.03 -8.94
C CYS A 159 -38.25 15.07 -7.97
N ILE A 160 -38.87 15.22 -6.81
CA ILE A 160 -38.43 16.14 -5.74
C ILE A 160 -36.97 15.89 -5.33
N LYS A 161 -36.55 14.62 -5.20
CA LYS A 161 -35.17 14.26 -4.83
C LYS A 161 -34.15 14.75 -5.86
N ALA A 162 -34.49 14.75 -7.15
CA ALA A 162 -33.61 15.25 -8.20
C ALA A 162 -33.40 16.77 -8.08
N TYR A 163 -34.48 17.56 -7.93
CA TYR A 163 -34.37 19.00 -7.72
C TYR A 163 -33.57 19.38 -6.47
N PHE A 164 -33.78 18.66 -5.36
CA PHE A 164 -33.03 18.91 -4.12
C PHE A 164 -31.52 18.65 -4.28
N LEU A 165 -31.14 17.53 -4.89
CA LEU A 165 -29.74 17.19 -5.11
C LEU A 165 -29.07 18.12 -6.14
N MET A 166 -29.82 18.51 -7.18
CA MET A 166 -29.36 19.47 -8.19
C MET A 166 -29.13 20.85 -7.59
N GLY A 167 -30.04 21.34 -6.75
CA GLY A 167 -29.84 22.58 -5.98
C GLY A 167 -28.60 22.51 -5.11
N LYS A 168 -28.35 21.39 -4.41
CA LYS A 168 -27.12 21.20 -3.63
C LYS A 168 -25.85 21.20 -4.50
N ALA A 169 -25.91 20.63 -5.70
CA ALA A 169 -24.80 20.65 -6.63
C ALA A 169 -24.50 22.06 -7.14
N HIS A 170 -25.54 22.82 -7.53
CA HIS A 170 -25.40 24.22 -7.96
C HIS A 170 -24.90 25.12 -6.83
N LEU A 171 -25.40 24.95 -5.60
CA LEU A 171 -24.90 25.66 -4.43
C LEU A 171 -23.40 25.41 -4.20
N ALA A 172 -22.96 24.15 -4.31
CA ALA A 172 -21.55 23.80 -4.18
C ALA A 172 -20.67 24.35 -5.32
N LEU A 173 -21.25 24.63 -6.48
CA LEU A 173 -20.61 25.31 -7.61
C LEU A 173 -20.73 26.85 -7.54
N GLN A 174 -21.26 27.41 -6.44
CA GLN A 174 -21.52 28.86 -6.26
C GLN A 174 -22.49 29.44 -7.29
N GLN A 175 -23.35 28.61 -7.88
CA GLN A 175 -24.41 28.99 -8.81
C GLN A 175 -25.70 29.22 -8.03
N TYR A 176 -25.77 30.34 -7.32
CA TYR A 176 -26.82 30.62 -6.33
C TYR A 176 -28.21 30.77 -6.94
N ASP A 177 -28.32 31.41 -8.11
CA ASP A 177 -29.60 31.63 -8.77
C ASP A 177 -30.18 30.32 -9.31
N GLU A 178 -29.36 29.48 -9.92
CA GLU A 178 -29.73 28.14 -10.37
C GLU A 178 -30.12 27.25 -9.19
N SER A 179 -29.40 27.34 -8.07
CA SER A 179 -29.74 26.64 -6.83
C SER A 179 -31.13 27.06 -6.31
N ARG A 180 -31.42 28.36 -6.26
CA ARG A 180 -32.73 28.89 -5.84
C ARG A 180 -33.85 28.41 -6.74
N GLN A 181 -33.65 28.44 -8.06
CA GLN A 181 -34.63 27.95 -9.04
C GLN A 181 -34.93 26.46 -8.80
N CYS A 182 -33.90 25.64 -8.57
CA CYS A 182 -34.08 24.22 -8.25
C CYS A 182 -34.90 24.01 -6.97
N TYR A 183 -34.62 24.79 -5.92
CA TYR A 183 -35.36 24.69 -4.66
C TYR A 183 -36.79 25.22 -4.78
N GLN A 184 -37.03 26.25 -5.58
CA GLN A 184 -38.38 26.76 -5.83
C GLN A 184 -39.28 25.70 -6.49
N LYS A 185 -38.71 24.88 -7.40
CA LYS A 185 -39.41 23.72 -7.97
C LYS A 185 -39.84 22.68 -6.94
N LEU A 186 -39.16 22.55 -5.80
CA LEU A 186 -39.59 21.66 -4.71
C LEU A 186 -40.96 22.08 -4.18
N LEU A 187 -41.15 23.39 -3.95
CA LEU A 187 -42.39 23.95 -3.40
C LEU A 187 -43.53 23.92 -4.43
N GLU A 188 -43.23 24.13 -5.71
CA GLU A 188 -44.22 24.01 -6.80
C GLU A 188 -44.76 22.57 -6.93
N ILE A 189 -43.92 21.56 -6.71
CA ILE A 189 -44.31 20.15 -6.84
C ILE A 189 -45.03 19.65 -5.59
N ASP A 190 -44.55 20.04 -4.40
CA ASP A 190 -45.09 19.61 -3.12
C ASP A 190 -45.11 20.77 -2.11
N PRO A 191 -46.25 21.47 -2.00
CA PRO A 191 -46.42 22.58 -1.06
C PRO A 191 -46.20 22.21 0.41
N GLN A 192 -46.29 20.92 0.79
CA GLN A 192 -46.08 20.48 2.17
C GLN A 192 -44.60 20.51 2.59
N LYS A 193 -43.67 20.67 1.64
CA LYS A 193 -42.22 20.79 1.91
C LYS A 193 -41.75 22.23 2.15
N GLU A 194 -42.65 23.12 2.56
CA GLU A 194 -42.34 24.53 2.81
C GLU A 194 -41.20 24.72 3.84
N SER A 195 -41.14 23.89 4.88
CA SER A 195 -40.03 23.91 5.86
C SER A 195 -38.68 23.59 5.21
N LEU A 196 -38.60 22.50 4.43
CA LEU A 196 -37.39 22.12 3.71
C LEU A 196 -36.95 23.21 2.71
N PHE A 197 -37.91 23.83 2.01
CA PHE A 197 -37.63 24.95 1.11
C PHE A 197 -37.03 26.14 1.87
N LYS A 198 -37.62 26.53 3.01
CA LYS A 198 -37.09 27.61 3.86
C LYS A 198 -35.66 27.31 4.32
N ASP A 199 -35.38 26.08 4.75
CA ASP A 199 -34.04 25.68 5.17
C ASP A 199 -33.03 25.77 4.02
N CYS A 200 -33.38 25.28 2.82
CA CYS A 200 -32.52 25.34 1.65
C CYS A 200 -32.27 26.79 1.18
N MET A 201 -33.30 27.65 1.21
CA MET A 201 -33.17 29.06 0.86
C MET A 201 -32.29 29.82 1.87
N ASN A 202 -32.42 29.52 3.15
CA ASN A 202 -31.55 30.07 4.19
C ASN A 202 -30.10 29.63 3.98
N GLU A 203 -29.86 28.36 3.64
CA GLU A 203 -28.54 27.82 3.31
C GLU A 203 -27.89 28.60 2.15
N VAL A 204 -28.64 28.80 1.05
CA VAL A 204 -28.17 29.58 -0.11
C VAL A 204 -27.87 31.03 0.26
N ASN A 205 -28.77 31.69 1.00
CA ASN A 205 -28.61 33.10 1.37
C ASN A 205 -27.43 33.32 2.33
N LEU A 206 -27.21 32.40 3.27
CA LEU A 206 -26.07 32.45 4.17
C LEU A 206 -24.75 32.28 3.40
N GLU A 207 -24.70 31.34 2.46
CA GLU A 207 -23.50 31.08 1.68
C GLU A 207 -23.19 32.21 0.69
N GLU A 208 -24.20 32.77 0.02
CA GLU A 208 -24.02 33.94 -0.83
C GLU A 208 -23.55 35.16 0.00
N LYS A 209 -24.15 35.37 1.18
CA LYS A 209 -23.72 36.44 2.10
C LYS A 209 -22.26 36.24 2.54
N ARG A 210 -21.84 34.99 2.79
CA ARG A 210 -20.46 34.64 3.12
C ARG A 210 -19.49 35.05 2.01
N ILE A 211 -19.77 34.68 0.76
CA ILE A 211 -18.94 35.08 -0.40
C ILE A 211 -18.97 36.60 -0.63
N GLN A 212 -20.11 37.26 -0.42
CA GLN A 212 -20.18 38.73 -0.51
C GLN A 212 -19.36 39.43 0.57
N GLU A 213 -19.35 38.90 1.80
CA GLU A 213 -18.48 39.38 2.88
C GLU A 213 -17.00 39.15 2.55
N GLU A 214 -16.65 38.03 1.92
CA GLU A 214 -15.30 37.73 1.41
C GLU A 214 -14.86 38.72 0.32
N ASP A 215 -15.69 38.95 -0.70
CA ASP A 215 -15.39 39.88 -1.79
C ASP A 215 -15.28 41.34 -1.28
N ARG A 216 -16.13 41.73 -0.32
CA ARG A 216 -16.00 43.02 0.38
C ARG A 216 -14.70 43.12 1.16
N ALA A 217 -14.30 42.07 1.88
CA ALA A 217 -13.03 42.03 2.60
C ALA A 217 -11.86 42.19 1.62
N MET A 218 -11.85 41.44 0.51
CA MET A 218 -10.81 41.51 -0.52
C MET A 218 -10.72 42.90 -1.18
N LYS A 219 -11.86 43.50 -1.53
CA LYS A 219 -11.92 44.86 -2.10
C LYS A 219 -11.43 45.93 -1.12
N ALA A 220 -11.72 45.77 0.18
CA ALA A 220 -11.23 46.67 1.21
C ALA A 220 -9.69 46.67 1.35
N PHE A 221 -9.02 45.58 0.93
CA PHE A 221 -7.55 45.51 0.86
C PHE A 221 -6.99 46.07 -0.46
N GLN A 222 -7.65 45.80 -1.60
CA GLN A 222 -7.18 46.23 -2.93
C GLN A 222 -7.31 47.74 -3.21
N SER A 223 -8.15 48.47 -2.48
CA SER A 223 -8.38 49.90 -2.70
C SER A 223 -7.25 50.84 -2.23
N GLY A 224 -6.21 50.33 -1.56
CA GLY A 224 -5.05 51.11 -1.11
C GLY A 224 -3.79 50.82 -1.93
N LYS A 225 -3.53 51.59 -2.99
CA LYS A 225 -2.24 51.58 -3.72
C LYS A 225 -1.36 52.73 -3.24
N HIS A 226 -0.21 52.41 -2.61
CA HIS A 226 1.14 53.01 -2.76
C HIS A 226 2.11 52.40 -1.72
N ALA A 227 3.28 51.93 -2.19
CA ALA A 227 4.13 50.90 -1.55
C ALA A 227 4.74 51.22 -0.17
N ALA A 228 4.82 52.49 0.27
CA ALA A 228 5.42 52.84 1.57
C ALA A 228 4.38 52.98 2.71
N LEU A 229 3.15 53.39 2.39
CA LEU A 229 2.02 53.47 3.32
C LEU A 229 1.24 52.14 3.39
N SER A 230 1.34 51.33 2.33
CA SER A 230 0.67 50.04 2.15
C SER A 230 0.88 49.05 3.30
N ILE A 231 2.11 48.77 3.75
CA ILE A 231 2.36 47.75 4.78
C ILE A 231 1.87 48.22 6.15
N LYS A 232 2.10 49.50 6.49
CA LYS A 232 1.62 50.08 7.73
C LYS A 232 0.09 50.10 7.78
N GLU A 233 -0.57 50.49 6.69
CA GLU A 233 -2.03 50.47 6.57
C GLU A 233 -2.61 49.05 6.58
N LEU A 234 -1.91 48.10 5.95
CA LEU A 234 -2.31 46.69 5.91
C LEU A 234 -2.22 46.05 7.30
N LEU A 235 -1.14 46.33 8.02
CA LEU A 235 -0.97 45.96 9.43
C LEU A 235 -2.05 46.60 10.31
N GLN A 236 -2.38 47.88 10.11
CA GLN A 236 -3.49 48.53 10.80
C GLN A 236 -4.86 47.89 10.49
N LYS A 237 -5.08 47.45 9.25
CA LYS A 237 -6.30 46.71 8.85
C LYS A 237 -6.35 45.33 9.50
N LEU A 238 -5.23 44.60 9.57
CA LEU A 238 -5.11 43.30 10.25
C LEU A 238 -5.26 43.40 11.77
N ASN A 239 -4.98 44.56 12.37
CA ASN A 239 -5.18 44.80 13.80
C ASN A 239 -6.66 45.00 14.20
N ARG A 240 -7.59 45.06 13.24
CA ARG A 240 -9.01 45.23 13.57
C ARG A 240 -9.55 43.95 14.25
N PRO A 241 -10.11 44.03 15.47
CA PRO A 241 -10.68 42.85 16.14
C PRO A 241 -12.03 42.44 15.54
N ASN A 242 -12.43 41.19 15.77
CA ASN A 242 -13.75 40.62 15.44
C ASN A 242 -14.14 40.65 13.94
N GLN A 243 -13.17 40.51 13.04
CA GLN A 243 -13.45 40.33 11.61
C GLN A 243 -13.64 38.84 11.27
N ASN A 244 -14.26 38.56 10.13
CA ASN A 244 -14.44 37.19 9.63
C ASN A 244 -13.06 36.54 9.38
N ILE A 245 -12.95 35.22 9.57
CA ILE A 245 -11.72 34.43 9.31
C ILE A 245 -11.12 34.76 7.94
N LEU A 246 -11.95 34.92 6.91
CA LEU A 246 -11.50 35.17 5.54
C LEU A 246 -10.97 36.59 5.32
N PHE A 247 -11.36 37.55 6.18
CA PHE A 247 -10.74 38.87 6.22
C PHE A 247 -9.28 38.79 6.65
N TYR A 248 -8.98 37.99 7.69
CA TYR A 248 -7.59 37.79 8.13
C TYR A 248 -6.80 36.96 7.12
N THR A 249 -7.38 35.91 6.55
CA THR A 249 -6.73 35.09 5.50
C THR A 249 -6.37 35.93 4.26
N GLY A 250 -7.31 36.73 3.74
CA GLY A 250 -7.06 37.62 2.60
C GLY A 250 -6.05 38.73 2.93
N GLY A 251 -6.11 39.29 4.14
CA GLY A 251 -5.14 40.30 4.60
C GLY A 251 -3.72 39.74 4.72
N ILE A 252 -3.56 38.52 5.20
CA ILE A 252 -2.27 37.80 5.23
C ILE A 252 -1.79 37.53 3.80
N GLN A 253 -2.67 37.11 2.88
CA GLN A 253 -2.31 36.86 1.48
C GLN A 253 -1.78 38.13 0.78
N VAL A 254 -2.44 39.27 0.99
CA VAL A 254 -1.98 40.57 0.45
C VAL A 254 -0.66 40.99 1.10
N LEU A 255 -0.49 40.74 2.40
CA LEU A 255 0.73 41.06 3.13
C LEU A 255 1.92 40.23 2.61
N THR A 256 1.72 38.93 2.44
CA THR A 256 2.73 38.02 1.87
C THR A 256 3.08 38.43 0.43
N GLY A 257 2.09 38.80 -0.38
CA GLY A 257 2.31 39.32 -1.74
C GLY A 257 3.12 40.61 -1.78
N ALA A 258 2.97 41.47 -0.77
CA ALA A 258 3.71 42.71 -0.60
C ALA A 258 5.06 42.55 0.11
N MET A 259 5.45 41.36 0.59
CA MET A 259 6.72 41.10 1.28
C MET A 259 7.81 40.53 0.35
N LYS A 260 7.67 40.73 -0.97
CA LYS A 260 8.58 40.15 -1.98
C LYS A 260 9.89 40.92 -2.10
N GLU A 261 9.93 42.21 -1.79
CA GLU A 261 11.14 43.03 -1.84
C GLU A 261 11.74 43.27 -0.44
N CYS A 262 13.07 43.39 -0.34
CA CYS A 262 13.78 43.61 0.93
C CYS A 262 13.33 44.89 1.67
N THR A 263 12.92 45.92 0.94
CA THR A 263 12.42 47.19 1.47
C THR A 263 11.13 47.00 2.27
N GLU A 264 10.25 46.14 1.76
CA GLU A 264 8.93 45.86 2.31
C GLU A 264 9.02 45.00 3.58
N GLN A 265 9.94 44.04 3.59
CA GLN A 265 10.26 43.23 4.77
C GLN A 265 10.82 44.08 5.92
N THR A 266 11.64 45.09 5.59
CA THR A 266 12.18 46.05 6.56
C THR A 266 11.06 46.95 7.10
N LEU A 267 10.15 47.39 6.24
CA LEU A 267 9.00 48.20 6.64
C LEU A 267 8.04 47.42 7.57
N PHE A 268 7.77 46.15 7.28
CA PHE A 268 7.01 45.27 8.15
C PHE A 268 7.63 45.17 9.56
N ARG A 269 8.95 45.02 9.63
CA ARG A 269 9.72 45.00 10.89
C ARG A 269 9.58 46.31 11.67
N THR A 270 9.79 47.45 11.02
CA THR A 270 9.72 48.77 11.68
C THR A 270 8.32 49.17 12.14
N ASN A 271 7.26 48.53 11.62
CA ASN A 271 5.88 48.80 11.98
C ASN A 271 5.28 47.76 12.95
N ASN A 272 6.12 47.05 13.72
CA ASN A 272 5.68 46.05 14.70
C ASN A 272 4.77 44.96 14.09
N GLY A 273 4.97 44.61 12.81
CA GLY A 273 4.08 43.67 12.12
C GLY A 273 3.94 42.32 12.81
N PHE A 274 5.01 41.86 13.46
CA PHE A 274 5.01 40.62 14.25
C PHE A 274 4.17 40.71 15.53
N SER A 275 4.10 41.87 16.20
CA SER A 275 3.24 42.07 17.38
C SER A 275 1.77 42.05 16.98
N ILE A 276 1.40 42.68 15.87
CA ILE A 276 0.00 42.74 15.41
C ILE A 276 -0.54 41.35 15.07
N ILE A 277 0.28 40.50 14.47
CA ILE A 277 -0.07 39.11 14.17
C ILE A 277 -0.15 38.29 15.47
N ASN A 278 0.81 38.47 16.39
CA ASN A 278 0.85 37.73 17.65
C ASN A 278 -0.24 38.13 18.65
N ASP A 279 -0.57 39.41 18.76
CA ASP A 279 -1.50 39.97 19.74
C ASP A 279 -2.97 39.82 19.34
N ASN A 280 -3.24 39.55 18.05
CA ASN A 280 -4.59 39.35 17.55
C ASN A 280 -5.13 37.96 17.94
N GLU A 281 -6.10 37.95 18.86
CA GLU A 281 -6.68 36.74 19.45
C GLU A 281 -7.35 35.81 18.41
N VAL A 282 -7.83 36.34 17.28
CA VAL A 282 -8.46 35.55 16.20
C VAL A 282 -7.40 34.84 15.35
N ILE A 283 -6.29 35.53 15.06
CA ILE A 283 -5.12 34.94 14.38
C ILE A 283 -4.42 33.94 15.30
N ARG A 284 -4.39 34.16 16.62
CA ARG A 284 -3.86 33.19 17.59
C ARG A 284 -4.77 31.98 17.76
N ARG A 285 -6.10 32.18 17.82
CA ARG A 285 -7.12 31.12 17.83
C ARG A 285 -7.17 30.33 16.51
N PHE A 286 -6.66 30.85 15.40
CA PHE A 286 -6.53 30.16 14.11
C PHE A 286 -5.73 28.84 14.21
N SER A 287 -4.74 28.78 15.10
CA SER A 287 -3.93 27.58 15.37
C SER A 287 -4.68 26.48 16.15
N ARG A 288 -5.83 26.81 16.74
CA ARG A 288 -6.63 25.93 17.59
C ARG A 288 -8.12 26.13 17.29
N PHE A 289 -8.70 25.40 16.33
CA PHE A 289 -10.05 24.77 16.37
C PHE A 289 -10.69 24.52 14.97
N SER A 290 -11.33 23.34 14.86
CA SER A 290 -12.27 22.82 13.83
C SER A 290 -11.66 22.21 12.55
N GLU A 291 -11.89 20.89 12.34
CA GLU A 291 -11.58 20.14 11.10
C GLU A 291 -12.16 20.81 9.84
N GLU A 292 -13.31 21.49 9.96
CA GLU A 292 -13.98 22.17 8.84
C GLU A 292 -13.22 23.44 8.40
N ASN A 293 -12.68 24.20 9.36
CA ASN A 293 -11.89 25.41 9.10
C ASN A 293 -10.48 25.05 8.59
N GLN A 294 -9.89 23.98 9.13
CA GLN A 294 -8.64 23.39 8.63
C GLN A 294 -8.80 22.87 7.19
N ARG A 295 -9.96 22.30 6.86
CA ARG A 295 -10.30 21.89 5.49
C ARG A 295 -10.36 23.09 4.55
N LEU A 296 -11.07 24.16 4.93
CA LEU A 296 -11.25 25.35 4.07
C LEU A 296 -9.92 26.04 3.71
N LEU A 297 -8.96 26.10 4.64
CA LEU A 297 -7.67 26.75 4.41
C LEU A 297 -6.75 25.96 3.47
N LEU A 298 -6.61 24.65 3.71
CA LEU A 298 -5.72 23.78 2.93
C LEU A 298 -6.37 23.26 1.64
N THR A 299 -7.69 23.47 1.44
CA THR A 299 -8.33 23.24 0.14
C THR A 299 -7.97 24.29 -0.91
N HIS A 300 -7.45 25.45 -0.51
CA HIS A 300 -7.02 26.47 -1.46
C HIS A 300 -5.60 26.12 -1.99
N PRO A 301 -5.43 25.83 -3.29
CA PRO A 301 -4.15 25.36 -3.85
C PRO A 301 -2.98 26.31 -3.57
N ASP A 302 -3.24 27.61 -3.57
CA ASP A 302 -2.24 28.65 -3.36
C ASP A 302 -1.67 28.67 -1.93
N VAL A 303 -2.46 28.31 -0.92
CA VAL A 303 -2.01 28.32 0.48
C VAL A 303 -0.96 27.22 0.69
N ASN A 304 -1.23 26.00 0.22
CA ASN A 304 -0.28 24.89 0.31
C ASN A 304 1.02 25.14 -0.46
N ALA A 305 0.96 25.78 -1.63
CA ALA A 305 2.16 26.15 -2.39
C ALA A 305 3.00 27.20 -1.66
N GLN A 306 2.34 28.15 -0.99
CA GLN A 306 3.00 29.20 -0.20
C GLN A 306 3.65 28.67 1.09
N LEU A 307 3.15 27.57 1.68
CA LEU A 307 3.77 26.96 2.87
C LEU A 307 5.24 26.58 2.61
N LEU A 308 5.53 25.96 1.46
CA LEU A 308 6.90 25.59 1.07
C LEU A 308 7.78 26.81 0.80
N GLU A 309 7.24 27.85 0.16
CA GLU A 309 7.98 29.08 -0.11
C GLU A 309 8.39 29.80 1.19
N LEU A 310 7.47 29.84 2.17
CA LEU A 310 7.74 30.41 3.48
C LEU A 310 8.72 29.57 4.31
N LEU A 311 8.67 28.23 4.19
CA LEU A 311 9.71 27.35 4.76
C LEU A 311 11.09 27.61 4.13
N CYS A 312 11.15 27.93 2.85
CA CYS A 312 12.39 28.31 2.17
C CYS A 312 12.83 29.77 2.43
N SER A 313 12.08 30.55 3.21
CA SER A 313 12.47 31.92 3.53
C SER A 313 13.79 31.93 4.33
N GLY A 314 14.63 32.95 4.11
CA GLY A 314 15.88 33.11 4.86
C GLY A 314 15.69 33.50 6.34
N GLU A 315 14.45 33.58 6.81
CA GLU A 315 14.09 34.16 8.09
C GLU A 315 13.75 33.09 9.14
N LEU A 316 14.54 33.06 10.21
CA LEU A 316 14.49 32.05 11.26
C LEU A 316 13.10 31.90 11.91
N GLU A 317 12.47 33.02 12.26
CA GLU A 317 11.19 33.01 12.98
C GLU A 317 10.03 32.57 12.07
N ILE A 318 10.07 32.92 10.77
CA ILE A 318 9.09 32.44 9.80
C ILE A 318 9.19 30.92 9.68
N GLN A 319 10.38 30.38 9.52
CA GLN A 319 10.58 28.93 9.43
C GLN A 319 10.09 28.19 10.67
N LYS A 320 10.33 28.72 11.88
CA LYS A 320 9.85 28.11 13.13
C LYS A 320 8.32 28.05 13.20
N GLU A 321 7.65 29.16 12.92
CA GLU A 321 6.19 29.24 12.97
C GLU A 321 5.55 28.39 11.88
N MET A 322 6.13 28.36 10.68
CA MET A 322 5.65 27.51 9.60
C MET A 322 5.81 26.02 9.93
N LEU A 323 6.93 25.60 10.52
CA LEU A 323 7.10 24.23 10.99
C LEU A 323 6.10 23.88 12.09
N ALA A 324 5.84 24.79 13.03
CA ALA A 324 4.84 24.57 14.08
C ALA A 324 3.43 24.40 13.49
N LEU A 325 3.06 25.24 12.52
CA LEU A 325 1.79 25.14 11.81
C LEU A 325 1.66 23.80 11.09
N ILE A 326 2.69 23.39 10.34
CA ILE A 326 2.67 22.13 9.58
C ILE A 326 2.61 20.92 10.52
N ALA A 327 3.31 20.96 11.66
CA ALA A 327 3.27 19.90 12.66
C ALA A 327 1.86 19.67 13.22
N LEU A 328 1.08 20.74 13.41
CA LEU A 328 -0.33 20.63 13.84
C LEU A 328 -1.19 19.88 12.82
N TYR A 329 -0.87 19.98 11.53
CA TYR A 329 -1.59 19.29 10.46
C TYR A 329 -1.06 17.88 10.19
N SER A 330 0.23 17.62 10.44
CA SER A 330 0.83 16.32 10.17
C SER A 330 0.40 15.24 11.18
N ASP A 331 0.04 15.64 12.40
CA ASP A 331 -0.40 14.74 13.47
C ASP A 331 -1.70 13.98 13.10
N ASN A 332 -2.63 14.62 12.38
CA ASN A 332 -3.91 14.02 11.97
C ASN A 332 -3.88 13.46 10.53
N GLU A 333 -4.46 12.28 10.30
CA GLU A 333 -4.58 11.63 8.98
C GLU A 333 -5.29 12.51 7.94
N ASN A 334 -6.36 13.19 8.32
CA ASN A 334 -7.06 14.13 7.44
C ASN A 334 -6.18 15.34 7.09
N GLY A 335 -5.42 15.85 8.06
CA GLY A 335 -4.49 16.96 7.86
C GLY A 335 -3.34 16.58 6.92
N ARG A 336 -2.74 15.40 7.09
CA ARG A 336 -1.75 14.87 6.15
C ARG A 336 -2.30 14.78 4.74
N ARG A 337 -3.48 14.18 4.54
CA ARG A 337 -4.08 14.07 3.21
C ARG A 337 -4.32 15.43 2.54
N LEU A 338 -4.67 16.46 3.33
CA LEU A 338 -4.83 17.83 2.85
C LEU A 338 -3.50 18.48 2.48
N LEU A 339 -2.47 18.33 3.31
CA LEU A 339 -1.11 18.79 3.00
C LEU A 339 -0.57 18.16 1.70
N LEU A 340 -0.93 16.89 1.45
CA LEU A 340 -0.50 16.12 0.28
C LEU A 340 -1.41 16.27 -0.96
N LYS A 341 -2.41 17.15 -0.89
CA LYS A 341 -3.35 17.41 -1.99
C LYS A 341 -2.77 18.50 -2.91
N HIS A 342 -2.66 18.22 -4.21
CA HIS A 342 -2.20 19.14 -5.27
C HIS A 342 -0.75 19.68 -5.11
N GLN A 343 0.24 18.81 -4.86
CA GLN A 343 1.61 19.22 -4.52
C GLN A 343 2.70 18.35 -5.18
N ASP A 344 3.92 18.91 -5.25
CA ASP A 344 5.16 18.17 -5.52
C ASP A 344 5.75 17.68 -4.19
N LEU A 345 5.44 16.43 -3.85
CA LEU A 345 5.83 15.81 -2.57
C LEU A 345 7.34 15.58 -2.46
N SER A 346 8.06 15.60 -3.58
CA SER A 346 9.50 15.44 -3.54
C SER A 346 10.24 16.68 -3.07
N ARG A 347 9.69 17.86 -3.37
CA ARG A 347 10.20 19.14 -2.86
C ARG A 347 10.01 19.27 -1.35
N TRP A 348 8.90 18.75 -0.81
CA TRP A 348 8.68 18.63 0.64
C TRP A 348 9.75 17.79 1.31
N LEU A 349 10.01 16.59 0.79
CA LEU A 349 11.06 15.71 1.30
C LEU A 349 12.43 16.42 1.28
N GLN A 350 12.76 17.09 0.17
CA GLN A 350 14.01 17.83 0.02
C GLN A 350 14.19 18.94 1.08
N ILE A 351 13.19 19.81 1.21
CA ILE A 351 13.25 20.97 2.12
C ILE A 351 13.31 20.50 3.58
N LEU A 352 12.48 19.53 3.97
CA LEU A 352 12.47 19.01 5.34
C LEU A 352 13.80 18.34 5.70
N VAL A 353 14.41 17.59 4.77
CA VAL A 353 15.75 16.99 4.97
C VAL A 353 16.83 18.06 5.13
N MET A 354 16.75 19.18 4.40
CA MET A 354 17.72 20.29 4.55
C MET A 354 17.72 20.91 5.95
N PHE A 355 16.59 20.90 6.66
CA PHE A 355 16.50 21.44 8.03
C PHE A 355 17.36 20.68 9.05
N VAL A 356 17.86 19.48 8.74
CA VAL A 356 18.84 18.75 9.59
C VAL A 356 20.13 19.56 9.82
N ASN A 357 20.47 20.47 8.90
CA ASN A 357 21.59 21.40 9.07
C ASN A 357 21.32 22.51 10.10
N SER A 358 20.07 22.65 10.58
CA SER A 358 19.73 23.65 11.60
C SER A 358 20.23 23.19 12.97
N THR A 359 20.77 24.11 13.76
CA THR A 359 21.30 23.83 15.11
C THR A 359 20.27 24.07 16.22
N ASP A 360 19.00 24.20 15.86
CA ASP A 360 17.90 24.53 16.78
C ASP A 360 16.70 23.58 16.62
N ALA A 361 15.62 23.86 17.35
CA ALA A 361 14.39 23.06 17.37
C ALA A 361 13.72 22.87 15.99
N ARG A 362 14.08 23.65 14.96
CA ARG A 362 13.56 23.44 13.60
C ARG A 362 13.98 22.07 13.06
N ALA A 363 15.19 21.61 13.37
CA ALA A 363 15.67 20.32 12.91
C ALA A 363 14.81 19.16 13.46
N SER A 364 14.53 19.16 14.76
CA SER A 364 13.65 18.17 15.39
C SER A 364 12.21 18.25 14.90
N ASN A 365 11.66 19.46 14.74
CA ASN A 365 10.29 19.65 14.27
C ASN A 365 10.13 19.19 12.82
N ALA A 366 11.07 19.54 11.94
CA ALA A 366 11.07 19.10 10.55
C ALA A 366 11.15 17.56 10.44
N MET A 367 11.95 16.91 11.27
CA MET A 367 12.04 15.44 11.29
C MET A 367 10.76 14.77 11.82
N SER A 368 10.09 15.37 12.81
CA SER A 368 8.78 14.89 13.29
C SER A 368 7.73 14.96 12.18
N ILE A 369 7.61 16.12 11.53
CA ILE A 369 6.69 16.31 10.39
C ILE A 369 6.97 15.28 9.30
N LEU A 370 8.24 15.09 8.96
CA LEU A 370 8.61 14.15 7.91
C LEU A 370 8.24 12.71 8.30
N SER A 371 8.44 12.32 9.57
CA SER A 371 8.02 11.02 10.10
C SER A 371 6.50 10.81 10.05
N ASP A 372 5.71 11.88 10.17
CA ASP A 372 4.26 11.81 10.02
C ASP A 372 3.84 11.68 8.55
N LEU A 373 4.41 12.49 7.67
CA LEU A 373 4.06 12.53 6.24
C LEU A 373 4.37 11.21 5.53
N ILE A 374 5.45 10.52 5.90
CA ILE A 374 5.79 9.21 5.32
C ILE A 374 4.80 8.10 5.67
N GLN A 375 3.86 8.30 6.60
CA GLN A 375 2.81 7.31 6.87
C GLN A 375 1.82 7.21 5.71
N GLU A 376 1.71 8.25 4.88
CA GLU A 376 0.81 8.28 3.73
C GLU A 376 1.45 7.60 2.50
N GLU A 377 0.82 6.53 1.99
CA GLU A 377 1.32 5.79 0.83
C GLU A 377 1.48 6.66 -0.43
N LYS A 378 0.64 7.68 -0.60
CA LYS A 378 0.74 8.63 -1.70
C LYS A 378 2.05 9.42 -1.67
N PHE A 379 2.55 9.76 -0.48
CA PHE A 379 3.84 10.46 -0.30
C PHE A 379 4.98 9.58 -0.76
N LYS A 380 5.03 8.32 -0.32
CA LYS A 380 6.03 7.33 -0.75
C LYS A 380 6.00 7.14 -2.26
N ALA A 381 4.81 6.93 -2.83
CA ALA A 381 4.64 6.66 -4.26
C ALA A 381 5.14 7.80 -5.15
N GLN A 382 4.92 9.06 -4.78
CA GLN A 382 5.38 10.20 -5.56
C GLN A 382 6.86 10.52 -5.37
N CYS A 383 7.43 10.25 -4.18
CA CYS A 383 8.87 10.43 -3.97
C CYS A 383 9.71 9.54 -4.91
N ARG A 384 9.19 8.40 -5.38
CA ARG A 384 9.91 7.45 -6.27
C ARG A 384 10.55 8.09 -7.51
N PHE A 385 9.96 9.15 -8.07
CA PHE A 385 10.40 9.69 -9.38
C PHE A 385 11.63 10.61 -9.29
N THR A 386 11.83 11.27 -8.15
CA THR A 386 12.86 12.31 -7.95
C THR A 386 13.75 12.02 -6.74
N PHE A 387 13.55 10.89 -6.07
CA PHE A 387 14.33 10.48 -4.89
C PHE A 387 15.82 10.37 -5.21
N SER A 388 16.18 9.69 -6.30
CA SER A 388 17.58 9.50 -6.70
C SER A 388 18.29 10.79 -7.12
N THR A 389 17.59 11.72 -7.78
CA THR A 389 18.18 12.94 -8.33
C THR A 389 18.22 14.10 -7.34
N SER A 390 17.20 14.24 -6.48
CA SER A 390 17.04 15.42 -5.62
C SER A 390 17.34 15.15 -4.16
N VAL A 391 17.05 13.95 -3.64
CA VAL A 391 17.07 13.65 -2.21
C VAL A 391 18.33 12.90 -1.80
N LEU A 392 18.74 11.87 -2.55
CA LEU A 392 19.94 11.10 -2.24
C LEU A 392 21.21 11.96 -2.17
N PRO A 393 21.51 12.89 -3.10
CA PRO A 393 22.70 13.72 -3.00
C PRO A 393 22.76 14.53 -1.70
N LEU A 394 21.63 15.12 -1.28
CA LEU A 394 21.56 15.87 -0.03
C LEU A 394 21.71 14.95 1.19
N PHE A 395 21.05 13.80 1.18
CA PHE A 395 21.15 12.83 2.26
C PHE A 395 22.58 12.30 2.43
N THR A 396 23.26 11.97 1.33
CA THR A 396 24.67 11.53 1.36
C THR A 396 25.61 12.62 1.88
N GLN A 397 25.37 13.88 1.52
CA GLN A 397 26.12 15.01 2.08
C GLN A 397 25.91 15.12 3.59
N LEU A 398 24.68 15.00 4.09
CA LEU A 398 24.36 15.06 5.52
C LEU A 398 25.03 13.94 6.31
N LEU A 399 25.06 12.72 5.75
CA LEU A 399 25.79 11.59 6.34
C LEU A 399 27.30 11.86 6.43
N ALA A 400 27.90 12.37 5.36
CA ALA A 400 29.33 12.72 5.34
C ALA A 400 29.67 13.85 6.32
N SER A 401 28.76 14.79 6.54
CA SER A 401 28.91 15.90 7.49
C SER A 401 28.30 15.63 8.87
N ALA A 402 28.14 14.38 9.28
CA ALA A 402 27.46 14.00 10.54
C ALA A 402 28.00 14.67 11.81
N LYS A 403 29.29 15.06 11.81
CA LYS A 403 29.93 15.75 12.94
C LYS A 403 29.52 17.24 13.05
N LEU A 404 29.03 17.84 11.96
CA LEU A 404 28.73 19.28 11.86
C LEU A 404 27.24 19.61 11.96
N VAL A 405 26.37 18.61 11.89
CA VAL A 405 24.90 18.76 11.89
C VAL A 405 24.30 18.33 13.23
N ASP A 406 23.02 18.64 13.46
CA ASP A 406 22.32 18.12 14.63
C ASP A 406 22.21 16.59 14.55
N GLN A 407 22.96 15.91 15.42
CA GLN A 407 23.07 14.46 15.45
C GLN A 407 21.74 13.77 15.77
N ALA A 408 20.89 14.37 16.61
CA ALA A 408 19.59 13.78 16.95
C ALA A 408 18.64 13.87 15.75
N ALA A 409 18.58 15.03 15.09
CA ALA A 409 17.81 15.20 13.87
C ALA A 409 18.35 14.31 12.73
N LEU A 410 19.67 14.16 12.60
CA LEU A 410 20.27 13.27 11.62
C LEU A 410 19.89 11.80 11.87
N ALA A 411 19.93 11.34 13.12
CA ALA A 411 19.49 9.98 13.46
C ALA A 411 18.01 9.75 13.10
N CYS A 412 17.13 10.73 13.37
CA CYS A 412 15.74 10.69 12.92
C CYS A 412 15.62 10.67 11.39
N CYS A 413 16.40 11.50 10.69
CA CYS A 413 16.44 11.55 9.23
C CYS A 413 16.82 10.18 8.62
N ILE A 414 17.86 9.54 9.16
CA ILE A 414 18.28 8.19 8.75
C ILE A 414 17.15 7.17 8.98
N GLY A 415 16.45 7.26 10.13
CA GLY A 415 15.30 6.43 10.43
C GLY A 415 14.16 6.62 9.42
N VAL A 416 13.85 7.86 9.05
CA VAL A 416 12.87 8.20 8.02
C VAL A 416 13.26 7.61 6.66
N MET A 417 14.52 7.75 6.24
CA MET A 417 15.01 7.13 5.01
C MET A 417 14.88 5.60 5.05
N GLY A 418 15.14 5.00 6.21
CA GLY A 418 14.92 3.58 6.46
C GLY A 418 13.47 3.15 6.30
N ASN A 419 12.52 3.98 6.74
CA ASN A 419 11.08 3.74 6.56
C ASN A 419 10.62 3.93 5.11
N LEU A 420 11.17 4.91 4.39
CA LEU A 420 10.94 5.07 2.95
C LEU A 420 11.43 3.84 2.17
N CYS A 421 12.54 3.22 2.60
CA CYS A 421 13.04 1.97 2.03
C CYS A 421 12.15 0.73 2.30
N ALA A 422 11.04 0.86 3.04
CA ALA A 422 10.00 -0.17 3.01
C ALA A 422 9.41 -0.33 1.60
N ASP A 423 9.36 0.76 0.84
CA ASP A 423 9.04 0.77 -0.58
C ASP A 423 10.17 0.14 -1.40
N ALA A 424 9.86 -0.88 -2.21
CA ALA A 424 10.87 -1.61 -2.97
C ALA A 424 11.56 -0.75 -4.04
N ALA A 425 10.84 0.17 -4.69
CA ALA A 425 11.44 1.00 -5.74
C ALA A 425 12.44 2.00 -5.14
N ILE A 426 12.08 2.65 -4.03
CA ILE A 426 12.98 3.56 -3.32
C ILE A 426 14.20 2.81 -2.80
N ARG A 427 13.99 1.61 -2.23
CA ARG A 427 15.07 0.78 -1.71
C ARG A 427 16.08 0.38 -2.79
N VAL A 428 15.62 -0.03 -3.97
CA VAL A 428 16.50 -0.35 -5.11
C VAL A 428 17.32 0.88 -5.52
N GLN A 429 16.67 2.04 -5.71
CA GLN A 429 17.36 3.28 -6.08
C GLN A 429 18.45 3.66 -5.07
N MET A 430 18.19 3.51 -3.77
CA MET A 430 19.16 3.82 -2.72
C MET A 430 20.28 2.78 -2.64
N ALA A 431 19.96 1.49 -2.81
CA ALA A 431 20.93 0.41 -2.81
C ALA A 431 21.89 0.46 -4.01
N GLU A 432 21.44 1.01 -5.15
CA GLU A 432 22.23 1.22 -6.36
C GLU A 432 23.04 2.54 -6.36
N TYR A 433 22.91 3.36 -5.31
CA TYR A 433 23.62 4.64 -5.21
C TYR A 433 24.91 4.48 -4.38
N ASN A 434 26.06 4.38 -5.06
CA ASN A 434 27.35 4.05 -4.45
C ASN A 434 27.79 5.08 -3.38
N GLU A 435 27.58 6.37 -3.64
CA GLU A 435 27.91 7.47 -2.75
C GLU A 435 27.17 7.35 -1.40
N CYS A 436 25.96 6.77 -1.41
CA CYS A 436 25.22 6.52 -0.17
C CYS A 436 25.91 5.49 0.72
N TRP A 437 26.42 4.41 0.13
CA TRP A 437 27.18 3.41 0.88
C TRP A 437 28.48 3.98 1.44
N GLN A 438 29.20 4.76 0.64
CA GLN A 438 30.43 5.42 1.09
C GLN A 438 30.15 6.37 2.26
N ALA A 439 29.10 7.17 2.19
CA ALA A 439 28.72 8.08 3.27
C ALA A 439 28.28 7.34 4.54
N CYS A 440 27.54 6.22 4.41
CA CYS A 440 27.20 5.35 5.53
C CYS A 440 28.46 4.78 6.21
N LEU A 441 29.43 4.30 5.42
CA LEU A 441 30.70 3.77 5.94
C LEU A 441 31.53 4.84 6.62
N GLN A 442 31.62 6.04 6.05
CA GLN A 442 32.31 7.19 6.67
C GLN A 442 31.68 7.57 8.02
N LEU A 443 30.34 7.54 8.13
CA LEU A 443 29.66 7.78 9.40
C LEU A 443 30.00 6.70 10.43
N VAL A 444 30.08 5.43 10.02
CA VAL A 444 30.49 4.34 10.92
C VAL A 444 31.96 4.51 11.37
N ASP A 445 32.86 4.89 10.45
CA ASP A 445 34.28 5.11 10.73
C ASP A 445 34.48 6.30 11.71
N GLY A 446 33.66 7.35 11.61
CA GLY A 446 33.73 8.54 12.47
C GLY A 446 33.42 8.30 13.95
N ARG A 447 32.96 7.11 14.34
CA ARG A 447 32.72 6.70 15.72
C ARG A 447 33.97 6.76 16.59
N ALA A 448 35.15 6.46 16.03
CA ALA A 448 36.41 6.46 16.77
C ALA A 448 36.75 7.85 17.33
N ASP A 449 36.29 8.91 16.66
CA ASP A 449 36.64 10.30 16.99
C ASP A 449 35.57 11.03 17.80
N ALA A 450 34.31 10.58 17.73
CA ALA A 450 33.14 11.28 18.26
C ALA A 450 32.41 10.42 19.31
N GLY A 451 32.98 10.32 20.52
CA GLY A 451 32.41 9.57 21.64
C GLY A 451 31.14 10.14 22.26
N THR A 452 30.33 10.93 21.53
CA THR A 452 29.08 11.49 22.06
C THR A 452 27.94 10.46 21.97
N PRO A 453 27.06 10.37 22.99
CA PRO A 453 25.89 9.48 22.94
C PRO A 453 24.98 9.75 21.73
N LYS A 454 24.89 11.01 21.30
CA LYS A 454 24.09 11.41 20.13
C LYS A 454 24.67 10.87 18.82
N TYR A 455 26.00 10.78 18.68
CA TYR A 455 26.63 10.20 17.48
C TYR A 455 26.42 8.68 17.43
N GLN A 456 26.39 8.01 18.59
CA GLN A 456 26.05 6.59 18.68
C GLN A 456 24.63 6.29 18.17
N GLU A 457 23.67 7.19 18.38
CA GLU A 457 22.33 7.07 17.81
C GLU A 457 22.36 7.17 16.27
N CYS A 458 23.22 8.02 15.68
CA CYS A 458 23.41 8.06 14.23
C CYS A 458 23.98 6.73 13.71
N VAL A 459 25.01 6.17 14.38
CA VAL A 459 25.61 4.88 14.00
C VAL A 459 24.58 3.76 14.09
N PHE A 460 23.79 3.73 15.17
CA PHE A 460 22.71 2.78 15.35
C PHE A 460 21.66 2.88 14.22
N ALA A 461 21.25 4.10 13.87
CA ALA A 461 20.31 4.34 12.79
C ALA A 461 20.87 3.93 11.42
N VAL A 462 22.13 4.27 11.11
CA VAL A 462 22.78 3.90 9.82
C VAL A 462 22.89 2.40 9.67
N LEU A 463 23.28 1.65 10.71
CA LEU A 463 23.31 0.19 10.62
C LEU A 463 21.92 -0.40 10.37
N GLY A 464 20.86 0.22 10.93
CA GLY A 464 19.48 -0.12 10.63
C GLY A 464 19.11 0.10 9.16
N LEU A 465 19.48 1.26 8.61
CA LEU A 465 19.31 1.57 7.19
C LEU A 465 20.07 0.58 6.29
N MET A 466 21.34 0.32 6.59
CA MET A 466 22.17 -0.65 5.86
C MET A 466 21.54 -2.04 5.85
N MET A 467 21.00 -2.51 6.98
CA MET A 467 20.26 -3.77 7.01
C MET A 467 19.12 -3.78 5.99
N ASN A 468 18.33 -2.71 5.90
CA ASN A 468 17.22 -2.61 4.94
C ASN A 468 17.74 -2.64 3.50
N LEU A 469 18.79 -1.88 3.19
CA LEU A 469 19.38 -1.86 1.84
C LEU A 469 19.94 -3.22 1.42
N LEU A 470 20.49 -4.00 2.36
CA LEU A 470 20.98 -5.37 2.12
C LEU A 470 19.88 -6.43 1.90
N LEU A 471 18.61 -6.02 1.80
CA LEU A 471 17.57 -6.88 1.23
C LEU A 471 17.70 -6.98 -0.29
N GLU A 472 18.33 -5.99 -0.93
CA GLU A 472 18.64 -6.00 -2.35
C GLU A 472 19.99 -6.66 -2.64
N SER A 473 20.17 -7.12 -3.86
CA SER A 473 21.43 -7.70 -4.35
C SER A 473 21.84 -7.02 -5.66
N ASN A 474 22.99 -6.36 -5.66
CA ASN A 474 23.56 -5.69 -6.83
C ASN A 474 25.09 -5.74 -6.81
N THR A 475 25.73 -5.31 -7.89
CA THR A 475 27.19 -5.33 -8.05
C THR A 475 27.91 -4.44 -7.04
N ILE A 476 27.33 -3.29 -6.68
CA ILE A 476 27.88 -2.35 -5.70
C ILE A 476 28.00 -3.01 -4.32
N ILE A 477 26.93 -3.66 -3.85
CA ILE A 477 26.92 -4.40 -2.58
C ILE A 477 27.99 -5.51 -2.58
N GLN A 478 28.15 -6.22 -3.69
CA GLN A 478 29.19 -7.26 -3.82
C GLN A 478 30.60 -6.68 -3.72
N CYS A 479 30.85 -5.54 -4.39
CA CYS A 479 32.14 -4.84 -4.34
C CYS A 479 32.47 -4.32 -2.93
N LEU A 480 31.48 -3.78 -2.22
CA LEU A 480 31.65 -3.21 -0.87
C LEU A 480 31.55 -4.25 0.25
N ALA A 481 31.33 -5.54 -0.08
CA ALA A 481 31.05 -6.56 0.93
C ALA A 481 32.18 -6.76 1.94
N VAL A 482 33.44 -6.70 1.49
CA VAL A 482 34.61 -6.80 2.37
C VAL A 482 34.69 -5.59 3.29
N ASP A 483 34.60 -4.38 2.72
CA ASP A 483 34.63 -3.12 3.46
C ASP A 483 33.56 -3.04 4.54
N ILE A 484 32.30 -3.33 4.19
CA ILE A 484 31.17 -3.34 5.12
C ILE A 484 31.39 -4.38 6.23
N SER A 485 31.88 -5.56 5.87
CA SER A 485 32.13 -6.64 6.83
C SER A 485 33.21 -6.26 7.84
N ASP A 486 34.31 -5.66 7.39
CA ASP A 486 35.43 -5.25 8.24
C ASP A 486 35.00 -4.18 9.27
N ARG A 487 34.24 -3.16 8.83
CA ARG A 487 33.68 -2.16 9.76
C ARG A 487 32.73 -2.81 10.77
N CYS A 488 31.81 -3.65 10.34
CA CYS A 488 30.90 -4.33 11.26
C CYS A 488 31.64 -5.25 12.25
N MET A 489 32.71 -5.90 11.80
CA MET A 489 33.57 -6.74 12.64
C MET A 489 34.28 -5.95 13.75
N SER A 490 34.66 -4.70 13.48
CA SER A 490 35.21 -3.77 14.47
C SER A 490 34.17 -3.37 15.54
N LEU A 491 32.90 -3.23 15.15
CA LEU A 491 31.79 -2.88 16.04
C LEU A 491 31.36 -4.01 16.98
N LEU A 492 31.77 -5.26 16.75
CA LEU A 492 31.42 -6.38 17.63
C LEU A 492 32.06 -6.27 19.04
N GLY A 493 32.99 -5.34 19.25
CA GLY A 493 33.57 -5.03 20.55
C GLY A 493 32.97 -3.79 21.23
N ASP A 494 31.87 -3.23 20.70
CA ASP A 494 31.24 -2.02 21.23
C ASP A 494 30.67 -2.22 22.64
N GLN A 495 30.65 -1.14 23.42
CA GLN A 495 29.99 -1.07 24.73
C GLN A 495 28.46 -1.02 24.58
N ASP A 496 27.94 -0.43 23.49
CA ASP A 496 26.50 -0.42 23.21
C ASP A 496 26.05 -1.73 22.53
N GLY A 497 25.36 -2.58 23.28
CA GLY A 497 24.82 -3.85 22.79
C GLY A 497 23.80 -3.72 21.65
N ARG A 498 23.14 -2.56 21.49
CA ARG A 498 22.23 -2.27 20.37
C ARG A 498 23.01 -2.17 19.06
N ILE A 499 24.14 -1.46 19.06
CA ILE A 499 25.05 -1.34 17.92
C ILE A 499 25.62 -2.70 17.56
N VAL A 500 26.10 -3.47 18.55
CA VAL A 500 26.59 -4.84 18.33
C VAL A 500 25.52 -5.70 17.64
N THR A 501 24.29 -5.67 18.11
CA THR A 501 23.19 -6.47 17.53
C THR A 501 22.88 -6.06 16.09
N ARG A 502 22.88 -4.75 15.77
CA ARG A 502 22.69 -4.26 14.41
C ARG A 502 23.87 -4.62 13.49
N ALA A 503 25.11 -4.54 13.97
CA ALA A 503 26.30 -4.94 13.22
C ALA A 503 26.27 -6.45 12.88
N ILE A 504 25.84 -7.31 13.80
CA ILE A 504 25.60 -8.73 13.53
C ILE A 504 24.49 -8.90 12.48
N GLY A 505 23.44 -8.10 12.57
CA GLY A 505 22.36 -8.05 11.58
C GLY A 505 22.85 -7.74 10.17
N VAL A 506 23.73 -6.74 10.02
CA VAL A 506 24.39 -6.39 8.75
C VAL A 506 25.25 -7.55 8.24
N LEU A 507 26.13 -8.11 9.10
CA LEU A 507 26.98 -9.27 8.77
C LEU A 507 26.17 -10.47 8.26
N SER A 508 25.02 -10.75 8.88
CA SER A 508 24.15 -11.87 8.53
C SER A 508 23.51 -11.77 7.13
N ARG A 509 23.64 -10.61 6.47
CA ARG A 509 23.13 -10.35 5.12
C ARG A 509 24.29 -10.14 4.13
N ILE A 510 25.26 -9.29 4.47
CA ILE A 510 26.35 -8.91 3.55
C ILE A 510 27.29 -10.07 3.22
N LEU A 511 27.57 -10.96 4.18
CA LEU A 511 28.51 -12.07 3.95
C LEU A 511 28.01 -13.05 2.87
N ALA A 512 26.70 -13.15 2.66
CA ALA A 512 26.15 -13.97 1.59
C ALA A 512 26.41 -13.37 0.19
N ALA A 513 26.74 -12.08 0.10
CA ALA A 513 26.96 -11.39 -1.16
C ALA A 513 28.35 -11.66 -1.77
N SER A 514 29.35 -12.05 -0.97
CA SER A 514 30.73 -12.23 -1.47
C SER A 514 31.48 -13.30 -0.69
N SER A 515 32.05 -14.28 -1.41
CA SER A 515 32.92 -15.32 -0.82
C SER A 515 34.19 -14.73 -0.21
N LEU A 516 34.76 -13.68 -0.83
CA LEU A 516 35.93 -12.97 -0.31
C LEU A 516 35.64 -12.33 1.05
N ALA A 517 34.43 -11.77 1.22
CA ALA A 517 33.99 -11.21 2.51
C ALA A 517 33.86 -12.31 3.59
N VAL A 518 33.36 -13.50 3.22
CA VAL A 518 33.33 -14.66 4.15
C VAL A 518 34.74 -15.05 4.58
N GLU A 519 35.68 -15.18 3.64
CA GLU A 519 37.06 -15.53 3.96
C GLU A 519 37.74 -14.51 4.88
N ALA A 520 37.58 -13.22 4.59
CA ALA A 520 38.11 -12.13 5.41
C ALA A 520 37.50 -12.15 6.82
N ALA A 521 36.18 -12.28 6.94
CA ALA A 521 35.49 -12.31 8.23
C ALA A 521 35.88 -13.54 9.07
N VAL A 522 36.04 -14.72 8.45
CA VAL A 522 36.50 -15.95 9.12
C VAL A 522 37.92 -15.77 9.63
N LYS A 523 38.85 -15.24 8.81
CA LYS A 523 40.20 -14.89 9.26
C LYS A 523 40.19 -13.86 10.41
N GLY A 524 39.24 -12.92 10.39
CA GLY A 524 38.99 -11.94 11.45
C GLY A 524 38.34 -12.50 12.73
N GLY A 525 38.10 -13.81 12.81
CA GLY A 525 37.56 -14.48 14.00
C GLY A 525 36.07 -14.26 14.23
N VAL A 526 35.28 -14.04 13.16
CA VAL A 526 33.81 -13.87 13.25
C VAL A 526 33.14 -15.06 13.94
N VAL A 527 33.63 -16.29 13.67
CA VAL A 527 33.04 -17.53 14.18
C VAL A 527 33.10 -17.58 15.70
N LYS A 528 34.29 -17.41 16.30
CA LYS A 528 34.46 -17.35 17.75
C LYS A 528 33.60 -16.25 18.39
N LYS A 529 33.50 -15.08 17.76
CA LYS A 529 32.65 -13.97 18.26
C LYS A 529 31.16 -14.35 18.23
N MET A 530 30.65 -14.93 17.14
CA MET A 530 29.25 -15.36 17.04
C MET A 530 28.89 -16.42 18.08
N ILE A 531 29.77 -17.41 18.31
CA ILE A 531 29.55 -18.41 19.36
C ILE A 531 29.49 -17.76 20.75
N LYS A 532 30.31 -16.74 21.02
CA LYS A 532 30.24 -15.97 22.28
C LYS A 532 28.89 -15.27 22.45
N PHE A 533 28.36 -14.64 21.40
CA PHE A 533 27.05 -13.99 21.45
C PHE A 533 25.90 -14.98 21.62
N LEU A 534 25.96 -16.13 20.94
CA LEU A 534 24.97 -17.20 21.11
C LEU A 534 24.96 -17.79 22.53
N LYS A 535 26.12 -17.82 23.21
CA LYS A 535 26.21 -18.20 24.63
C LYS A 535 25.56 -17.16 25.55
N ALA A 536 25.75 -15.87 25.26
CA ALA A 536 25.16 -14.78 26.05
C ALA A 536 23.62 -14.75 25.94
N GLY A 537 23.07 -15.13 24.79
CA GLY A 537 21.63 -15.23 24.57
C GLY A 537 21.00 -13.95 24.00
N GLY A 538 19.67 -13.94 23.89
CA GLY A 538 18.88 -12.87 23.26
C GLY A 538 18.34 -13.28 21.90
N GLN A 539 17.03 -13.14 21.68
CA GLN A 539 16.33 -13.74 20.54
C GLN A 539 16.79 -13.17 19.18
N ILE A 540 16.85 -11.83 19.06
CA ILE A 540 17.23 -11.14 17.81
C ILE A 540 18.71 -11.38 17.48
N THR A 541 19.58 -11.20 18.47
CA THR A 541 21.02 -11.42 18.35
C THR A 541 21.32 -12.87 17.98
N SER A 542 20.61 -13.83 18.59
CA SER A 542 20.80 -15.26 18.30
C SER A 542 20.39 -15.61 16.87
N SER A 543 19.27 -15.05 16.39
CA SER A 543 18.81 -15.24 15.00
C SER A 543 19.82 -14.74 13.97
N CYS A 544 20.37 -13.54 14.17
CA CYS A 544 21.35 -12.98 13.25
C CYS A 544 22.72 -13.68 13.36
N ALA A 545 23.15 -14.03 14.57
CA ALA A 545 24.42 -14.72 14.80
C ALA A 545 24.44 -16.15 14.24
N ILE A 546 23.36 -16.92 14.41
CA ILE A 546 23.30 -18.28 13.85
C ILE A 546 23.22 -18.27 12.32
N LYS A 547 22.53 -17.28 11.73
CA LYS A 547 22.52 -17.06 10.29
C LYS A 547 23.93 -16.70 9.76
N THR A 548 24.65 -15.85 10.49
CA THR A 548 26.06 -15.51 10.16
C THR A 548 26.94 -16.76 10.17
N LEU A 549 26.81 -17.62 11.18
CA LEU A 549 27.54 -18.90 11.26
C LEU A 549 27.15 -19.88 10.14
N SER A 550 25.86 -19.97 9.79
CA SER A 550 25.42 -20.87 8.72
C SER A 550 25.98 -20.45 7.35
N ILE A 551 26.10 -19.15 7.09
CA ILE A 551 26.77 -18.61 5.89
C ILE A 551 28.27 -18.96 5.92
N CYS A 552 28.97 -18.72 7.03
CA CYS A 552 30.41 -18.99 7.13
C CYS A 552 30.74 -20.48 6.98
N THR A 553 29.98 -21.36 7.65
CA THR A 553 30.21 -22.81 7.63
C THR A 553 29.80 -23.47 6.30
N ARG A 554 28.92 -22.85 5.51
CA ARG A 554 28.59 -23.30 4.15
C ARG A 554 29.79 -23.17 3.21
N SER A 555 30.53 -22.07 3.31
CA SER A 555 31.52 -21.68 2.30
C SER A 555 32.98 -21.83 2.76
N SER A 556 33.24 -22.14 4.03
CA SER A 556 34.60 -22.22 4.58
C SER A 556 34.81 -23.42 5.50
N ARG A 557 35.78 -24.27 5.14
CA ARG A 557 36.25 -25.38 6.00
C ARG A 557 36.90 -24.88 7.28
N GLN A 558 37.64 -23.77 7.21
CA GLN A 558 38.23 -23.13 8.38
C GLN A 558 37.15 -22.72 9.40
N ALA A 559 36.01 -22.20 8.92
CA ALA A 559 34.89 -21.85 9.80
C ALA A 559 34.29 -23.08 10.48
N GLN A 560 34.12 -24.20 9.75
CA GLN A 560 33.63 -25.46 10.32
C GLN A 560 34.53 -25.96 11.45
N GLU A 561 35.85 -25.99 11.20
CA GLU A 561 36.83 -26.40 12.21
C GLU A 561 36.85 -25.48 13.44
N GLU A 562 36.67 -24.17 13.23
CA GLU A 562 36.63 -23.19 14.32
C GLU A 562 35.35 -23.31 15.17
N VAL A 563 34.20 -23.63 14.56
CA VAL A 563 32.96 -23.93 15.29
C VAL A 563 33.18 -25.14 16.21
N VAL A 564 33.73 -26.24 15.67
CA VAL A 564 34.01 -27.47 16.44
C VAL A 564 34.95 -27.19 17.62
N LYS A 565 35.97 -26.35 17.41
CA LYS A 565 36.91 -25.94 18.48
C LYS A 565 36.24 -25.05 19.54
N SER A 566 35.33 -24.16 19.14
CA SER A 566 34.74 -23.12 20.00
C SER A 566 33.47 -23.56 20.75
N ASP A 567 32.70 -24.49 20.19
CA ASP A 567 31.49 -25.07 20.79
C ASP A 567 31.69 -26.55 21.10
N LYS A 568 32.32 -26.83 22.25
CA LYS A 568 32.61 -28.19 22.70
C LYS A 568 31.32 -29.02 22.79
N LYS A 569 31.33 -30.20 22.16
CA LYS A 569 30.17 -31.11 22.05
C LYS A 569 28.92 -30.43 21.47
N PHE A 570 29.11 -29.35 20.72
CA PHE A 570 28.04 -28.53 20.15
C PHE A 570 26.99 -28.08 21.17
N SER A 571 27.41 -27.78 22.40
CA SER A 571 26.52 -27.39 23.50
C SER A 571 25.58 -26.23 23.15
N VAL A 572 26.11 -25.22 22.43
CA VAL A 572 25.35 -24.04 22.02
C VAL A 572 24.40 -24.39 20.90
N LEU A 573 24.88 -25.05 19.83
CA LEU A 573 24.02 -25.44 18.71
C LEU A 573 22.89 -26.38 19.17
N ARG A 574 23.18 -27.31 20.07
CA ARG A 574 22.16 -28.19 20.67
C ARG A 574 21.10 -27.42 21.42
N LYS A 575 21.48 -26.43 22.23
CA LYS A 575 20.52 -25.57 22.93
C LYS A 575 19.64 -24.78 21.95
N LEU A 576 20.21 -24.32 20.82
CA LEU A 576 19.46 -23.60 19.79
C LEU A 576 18.47 -24.48 19.03
N LEU A 577 18.71 -25.80 18.93
CA LEU A 577 17.75 -26.74 18.36
C LEU A 577 16.47 -26.87 19.20
N ASP A 578 16.52 -26.53 20.49
CA ASP A 578 15.34 -26.53 21.37
C ASP A 578 14.57 -25.18 21.35
N SER A 579 14.96 -24.24 20.49
CA SER A 579 14.32 -22.94 20.33
C SER A 579 12.90 -23.05 19.73
N GLU A 580 11.99 -22.17 20.15
CA GLU A 580 10.67 -22.03 19.54
C GLU A 580 10.73 -21.38 18.14
N ASN A 581 11.75 -20.56 17.89
CA ASN A 581 11.93 -19.88 16.61
C ASN A 581 12.49 -20.84 15.54
N GLU A 582 11.67 -21.15 14.55
CA GLU A 582 11.97 -22.08 13.44
C GLU A 582 13.20 -21.68 12.63
N MET A 583 13.42 -20.37 12.40
CA MET A 583 14.60 -19.89 11.67
C MET A 583 15.89 -20.15 12.44
N ILE A 584 15.85 -20.08 13.78
CA ILE A 584 17.00 -20.40 14.64
C ILE A 584 17.28 -21.89 14.57
N VAL A 585 16.25 -22.73 14.72
CA VAL A 585 16.38 -24.19 14.68
C VAL A 585 16.92 -24.65 13.33
N GLY A 586 16.35 -24.17 12.22
CA GLY A 586 16.78 -24.53 10.87
C GLY A 586 18.24 -24.15 10.60
N ASN A 587 18.65 -22.94 10.95
CA ASN A 587 20.05 -22.50 10.79
C ASN A 587 21.00 -23.26 11.73
N ALA A 588 20.58 -23.61 12.95
CA ALA A 588 21.37 -24.41 13.87
C ALA A 588 21.56 -25.84 13.37
N ALA A 589 20.51 -26.48 12.85
CA ALA A 589 20.57 -27.79 12.22
C ALA A 589 21.48 -27.78 10.99
N PHE A 590 21.33 -26.77 10.12
CA PHE A 590 22.20 -26.60 8.95
C PHE A 590 23.67 -26.44 9.37
N CYS A 591 23.97 -25.53 10.30
CA CYS A 591 25.32 -25.25 10.78
C CYS A 591 25.95 -26.51 11.41
N LEU A 592 25.20 -27.24 12.24
CA LEU A 592 25.62 -28.52 12.81
C LEU A 592 25.96 -29.51 11.69
N GLY A 593 25.06 -29.68 10.72
CA GLY A 593 25.26 -30.55 9.56
C GLY A 593 26.52 -30.22 8.76
N GLN A 594 26.86 -28.94 8.59
CA GLN A 594 28.11 -28.55 7.92
C GLN A 594 29.36 -28.81 8.76
N CYS A 595 29.26 -28.89 10.09
CA CYS A 595 30.40 -29.18 10.96
C CYS A 595 30.67 -30.69 11.13
N LEU A 596 29.70 -31.56 10.84
CA LEU A 596 29.84 -33.02 11.02
C LEU A 596 30.83 -33.69 10.06
N VAL A 597 31.21 -33.02 8.97
CA VAL A 597 32.28 -33.48 8.08
C VAL A 597 33.68 -33.27 8.67
N VAL A 598 33.82 -32.50 9.76
CA VAL A 598 35.09 -32.30 10.44
C VAL A 598 35.45 -33.56 11.26
N PRO A 599 36.67 -34.13 11.11
CA PRO A 599 37.07 -35.32 11.84
C PRO A 599 36.90 -35.17 13.36
N GLY A 600 36.30 -36.19 14.00
CA GLY A 600 36.05 -36.22 15.44
C GLY A 600 34.85 -35.39 15.92
N ALA A 601 34.24 -34.57 15.06
CA ALA A 601 33.06 -33.78 15.42
C ALA A 601 31.86 -34.66 15.75
N ALA A 602 31.54 -35.63 14.88
CA ALA A 602 30.44 -36.58 15.10
C ALA A 602 30.68 -37.45 16.35
N THR A 603 31.89 -37.97 16.54
CA THR A 603 32.27 -38.75 17.72
C THR A 603 32.13 -37.96 19.03
N SER A 604 32.34 -36.64 19.00
CA SER A 604 32.19 -35.77 20.19
C SER A 604 30.75 -35.68 20.72
N LEU A 605 29.77 -36.03 19.88
CA LEU A 605 28.35 -36.04 20.21
C LEU A 605 27.88 -37.38 20.77
N LEU A 606 28.77 -38.37 20.92
CA LEU A 606 28.37 -39.68 21.46
C LEU A 606 27.80 -39.51 22.87
N ASN A 607 26.81 -40.34 23.20
CA ASN A 607 26.05 -40.26 24.45
C ASN A 607 25.25 -38.96 24.63
N SER A 608 24.95 -38.24 23.55
CA SER A 608 24.00 -37.13 23.55
C SER A 608 22.64 -37.52 22.97
N ASN A 609 21.60 -36.76 23.30
CA ASN A 609 20.25 -36.90 22.75
C ASN A 609 20.10 -36.34 21.32
N ILE A 610 21.20 -36.04 20.61
CA ILE A 610 21.16 -35.33 19.33
C ILE A 610 20.34 -36.05 18.26
N VAL A 611 20.41 -37.38 18.21
CA VAL A 611 19.63 -38.19 17.26
C VAL A 611 18.14 -37.98 17.49
N MET A 612 17.68 -38.01 18.75
CA MET A 612 16.27 -37.77 19.07
C MET A 612 15.83 -36.35 18.73
N VAL A 613 16.67 -35.34 19.03
CA VAL A 613 16.36 -33.94 18.74
C VAL A 613 16.25 -33.71 17.22
N LEU A 614 17.18 -34.22 16.42
CA LEU A 614 17.15 -34.10 14.97
C LEU A 614 15.99 -34.90 14.35
N LEU A 615 15.71 -36.09 14.86
CA LEU A 615 14.56 -36.90 14.43
C LEU A 615 13.22 -36.19 14.70
N LYS A 616 13.06 -35.58 15.88
CA LYS A 616 11.86 -34.80 16.22
C LYS A 616 11.62 -33.66 15.23
N HIS A 617 12.68 -32.95 14.83
CA HIS A 617 12.58 -31.85 13.88
C HIS A 617 12.38 -32.33 12.45
N ALA A 618 13.05 -33.42 12.05
CA ALA A 618 12.88 -34.04 10.73
C ALA A 618 11.46 -34.61 10.53
N GLY A 619 10.88 -35.23 11.56
CA GLY A 619 9.53 -35.79 11.55
C GLY A 619 8.42 -34.85 12.04
N GLY A 620 8.70 -33.54 12.14
CA GLY A 620 7.76 -32.53 12.63
C GLY A 620 6.62 -32.20 11.66
N ASP A 621 5.85 -31.14 11.96
CA ASP A 621 4.69 -30.73 11.17
C ASP A 621 5.05 -30.24 9.75
N ALA A 622 4.19 -30.49 8.75
CA ALA A 622 4.46 -30.25 7.32
C ALA A 622 4.65 -28.77 6.94
N VAL A 623 4.28 -27.85 7.84
CA VAL A 623 4.49 -26.40 7.69
C VAL A 623 5.98 -26.03 7.79
N ARG A 624 6.82 -26.89 8.41
CA ARG A 624 8.24 -26.59 8.74
C ARG A 624 9.24 -27.19 7.76
N THR A 625 9.01 -27.06 6.46
CA THR A 625 9.79 -27.73 5.40
C THR A 625 11.31 -27.50 5.51
N SER A 626 11.76 -26.25 5.65
CA SER A 626 13.20 -25.93 5.72
C SER A 626 13.89 -26.46 6.99
N VAL A 627 13.17 -26.55 8.11
CA VAL A 627 13.71 -27.12 9.35
C VAL A 627 13.82 -28.64 9.24
N GLN A 628 12.79 -29.27 8.67
CA GLN A 628 12.78 -30.71 8.41
C GLN A 628 13.92 -31.13 7.50
N GLU A 629 14.10 -30.45 6.37
CA GLU A 629 15.17 -30.71 5.42
C GLU A 629 16.55 -30.56 6.05
N ASN A 630 16.81 -29.44 6.73
CA ASN A 630 18.09 -29.20 7.38
C ASN A 630 18.39 -30.21 8.50
N ALA A 631 17.38 -30.59 9.29
CA ALA A 631 17.53 -31.60 10.34
C ALA A 631 17.76 -33.01 9.77
N ALA A 632 17.05 -33.38 8.70
CA ALA A 632 17.24 -34.66 8.01
C ALA A 632 18.64 -34.75 7.37
N ILE A 633 19.11 -33.69 6.72
CA ILE A 633 20.45 -33.62 6.15
C ILE A 633 21.51 -33.73 7.26
N ALA A 634 21.34 -33.01 8.37
CA ALA A 634 22.27 -33.09 9.50
C ALA A 634 22.31 -34.49 10.11
N LEU A 635 21.14 -35.15 10.25
CA LEU A 635 21.04 -36.52 10.75
C LEU A 635 21.70 -37.53 9.80
N GLY A 636 21.47 -37.40 8.48
CA GLY A 636 22.14 -38.22 7.47
C GLY A 636 23.66 -38.08 7.55
N LYS A 637 24.17 -36.84 7.59
CA LYS A 637 25.61 -36.58 7.75
C LYS A 637 26.18 -37.14 9.06
N LEU A 638 25.41 -37.10 10.15
CA LEU A 638 25.81 -37.67 11.44
C LEU A 638 26.02 -39.20 11.34
N CYS A 639 25.09 -39.89 10.69
CA CYS A 639 25.14 -41.33 10.49
C CYS A 639 26.28 -41.76 9.56
N VAL A 640 26.55 -40.98 8.49
CA VAL A 640 27.68 -41.23 7.60
C VAL A 640 29.01 -41.04 8.34
N ALA A 641 29.13 -39.96 9.13
CA ALA A 641 30.37 -39.65 9.83
C ALA A 641 30.64 -40.60 11.02
N GLU A 642 29.60 -41.14 11.66
CA GLU A 642 29.72 -42.04 12.81
C GLU A 642 28.63 -43.14 12.76
N PRO A 643 28.94 -44.32 12.21
CA PRO A 643 27.95 -45.40 11.98
C PRO A 643 27.27 -45.93 13.24
N ARG A 644 27.85 -45.72 14.42
CA ARG A 644 27.22 -46.09 15.71
C ARG A 644 25.86 -45.42 15.91
N TYR A 645 25.61 -44.26 15.29
CA TYR A 645 24.29 -43.62 15.34
C TYR A 645 23.22 -44.36 14.54
N CYS A 646 23.58 -45.12 13.50
CA CYS A 646 22.64 -45.96 12.74
C CYS A 646 21.99 -47.03 13.62
N GLN A 647 22.76 -47.61 14.56
CA GLN A 647 22.25 -48.58 15.51
C GLN A 647 21.21 -47.96 16.44
N ASN A 648 21.47 -46.74 16.94
CA ASN A 648 20.50 -46.00 17.76
C ASN A 648 19.22 -45.70 16.99
N LEU A 649 19.31 -45.25 15.73
CA LEU A 649 18.16 -45.06 14.85
C LEU A 649 17.31 -46.33 14.71
N SER A 650 17.94 -47.49 14.51
CA SER A 650 17.25 -48.78 14.41
C SER A 650 16.52 -49.21 15.68
N ILE A 651 16.97 -48.74 16.86
CA ILE A 651 16.32 -48.99 18.14
C ILE A 651 15.11 -48.08 18.29
N TYR A 652 15.22 -46.81 17.89
CA TYR A 652 14.12 -45.84 17.99
C TYR A 652 12.98 -46.10 16.99
N THR A 653 13.29 -46.59 15.79
CA THR A 653 12.27 -46.99 14.80
C THR A 653 11.43 -48.17 15.28
N LYS A 654 11.99 -49.04 16.13
CA LYS A 654 11.25 -50.17 16.74
C LYS A 654 10.27 -49.75 17.84
N THR A 655 10.40 -48.54 18.39
CA THR A 655 9.61 -48.07 19.54
C THR A 655 8.64 -46.92 19.23
N SER A 656 8.61 -46.38 18.01
CA SER A 656 7.88 -45.14 17.67
C SER A 656 6.87 -45.33 16.51
N GLY A 657 5.71 -44.67 16.58
CA GLY A 657 4.60 -44.81 15.60
C GLY A 657 4.87 -44.36 14.15
N SER A 658 3.94 -44.71 13.26
CA SER A 658 4.05 -44.89 11.80
C SER A 658 4.65 -43.74 10.97
N ARG A 659 4.60 -42.48 11.42
CA ARG A 659 5.16 -41.33 10.66
C ARG A 659 6.70 -41.25 10.73
N ILE A 660 7.31 -41.77 11.79
CA ILE A 660 8.77 -41.78 11.98
C ILE A 660 9.41 -42.86 11.10
N LEU A 661 8.70 -43.97 10.84
CA LEU A 661 9.12 -45.08 9.97
C LEU A 661 9.26 -44.66 8.50
N LEU A 662 8.28 -43.94 7.94
CA LEU A 662 8.31 -43.43 6.56
C LEU A 662 9.48 -42.45 6.32
N PHE A 663 9.79 -41.58 7.28
CA PHE A 663 10.92 -40.65 7.18
C PHE A 663 12.28 -41.34 7.39
N SER A 664 12.35 -42.36 8.26
CA SER A 664 13.53 -43.22 8.39
C SER A 664 13.88 -43.89 7.07
N CYS A 665 12.90 -44.47 6.36
CA CYS A 665 13.12 -45.05 5.03
C CYS A 665 13.63 -44.02 4.02
N THR A 666 13.13 -42.79 4.05
CA THR A 666 13.53 -41.70 3.14
C THR A 666 14.97 -41.23 3.40
N ILE A 667 15.38 -41.13 4.68
CA ILE A 667 16.78 -40.85 5.06
C ILE A 667 17.70 -42.01 4.65
N GLN A 668 17.22 -43.25 4.72
CA GLN A 668 17.93 -44.43 4.25
C GLN A 668 18.10 -44.44 2.73
N SER A 669 17.10 -43.96 1.97
CA SER A 669 17.20 -43.73 0.51
C SER A 669 18.17 -42.61 0.13
N LEU A 670 18.29 -41.55 0.95
CA LEU A 670 19.30 -40.51 0.76
C LEU A 670 20.72 -41.00 1.08
N LEU A 671 20.88 -41.90 2.06
CA LEU A 671 22.14 -42.58 2.37
C LEU A 671 22.58 -43.54 1.23
N LEU A 672 21.62 -44.13 0.52
CA LEU A 672 21.83 -44.99 -0.66
C LEU A 672 22.51 -44.27 -1.85
N VAL A 673 22.29 -42.96 -2.01
CA VAL A 673 22.95 -42.14 -3.05
C VAL A 673 24.42 -41.85 -2.70
N GLY A 674 24.81 -42.02 -1.43
CA GLY A 674 26.16 -41.73 -0.91
C GLY A 674 27.16 -42.90 -0.91
N GLY A 675 26.80 -44.07 -1.46
CA GLY A 675 27.78 -45.14 -1.74
C GLY A 675 28.20 -46.05 -0.57
N ILE A 676 27.30 -46.39 0.35
CA ILE A 676 27.57 -47.41 1.39
C ILE A 676 26.89 -48.73 1.00
N ASN A 677 27.51 -49.52 0.13
CA ASN A 677 26.95 -50.78 -0.39
C ASN A 677 27.05 -51.98 0.58
N THR A 678 27.87 -51.94 1.62
CA THR A 678 28.24 -53.17 2.37
C THR A 678 27.46 -53.40 3.67
N LEU A 679 26.67 -52.43 4.14
CA LEU A 679 25.79 -52.57 5.31
C LEU A 679 24.32 -52.86 4.92
N LEU A 680 24.02 -52.92 3.62
CA LEU A 680 22.68 -53.00 3.07
C LEU A 680 22.01 -54.37 3.25
N ASP A 681 22.74 -55.47 3.06
CA ASP A 681 22.13 -56.81 3.02
C ASP A 681 21.57 -57.29 4.37
N GLY A 682 22.24 -56.94 5.48
CA GLY A 682 21.79 -57.34 6.81
C GLY A 682 20.57 -56.55 7.31
N LEU A 683 20.44 -55.29 6.86
CA LEU A 683 19.40 -54.38 7.33
C LEU A 683 18.14 -54.43 6.44
N VAL A 684 18.30 -54.66 5.13
CA VAL A 684 17.16 -54.93 4.23
C VAL A 684 16.43 -56.21 4.64
N ARG A 685 17.15 -57.27 5.02
CA ARG A 685 16.52 -58.48 5.59
C ARG A 685 15.75 -58.20 6.88
N SER A 686 16.30 -57.37 7.78
CA SER A 686 15.61 -57.02 9.03
C SER A 686 14.37 -56.16 8.79
N ILE A 687 14.36 -55.30 7.76
CA ILE A 687 13.20 -54.48 7.38
C ILE A 687 12.10 -55.34 6.74
N VAL A 688 12.47 -56.28 5.87
CA VAL A 688 11.54 -57.25 5.26
C VAL A 688 10.90 -58.14 6.34
N GLU A 689 11.70 -58.65 7.28
CA GLU A 689 11.17 -59.42 8.42
C GLU A 689 10.23 -58.59 9.31
N GLN A 690 10.49 -57.29 9.51
CA GLN A 690 9.62 -56.44 10.32
C GLN A 690 8.31 -56.06 9.60
N CYS A 691 8.33 -55.86 8.28
CA CYS A 691 7.11 -55.65 7.50
C CYS A 691 6.21 -56.89 7.47
N GLU A 692 6.78 -58.10 7.52
CA GLU A 692 6.00 -59.35 7.62
C GLU A 692 5.47 -59.63 9.03
N LEU A 693 6.16 -59.17 10.09
CA LEU A 693 5.78 -59.42 11.49
C LEU A 693 4.68 -58.50 12.03
N THR A 694 4.53 -57.28 11.49
CA THR A 694 3.45 -56.37 11.88
C THR A 694 2.38 -56.35 10.80
N ASN A 695 1.30 -57.12 10.99
CA ASN A 695 0.03 -56.99 10.27
C ASN A 695 -0.60 -55.60 10.50
N LEU A 696 0.05 -54.54 10.00
CA LEU A 696 -0.39 -53.16 10.11
C LEU A 696 -1.40 -52.90 9.00
N VAL A 697 -2.64 -53.24 9.30
CA VAL A 697 -3.83 -52.89 8.54
C VAL A 697 -3.82 -51.39 8.26
N VAL A 698 -3.85 -51.06 6.96
CA VAL A 698 -3.98 -49.70 6.42
C VAL A 698 -5.43 -49.24 6.60
N ASP A 699 -5.84 -48.98 7.83
CA ASP A 699 -7.13 -48.33 8.11
C ASP A 699 -6.84 -46.97 8.72
N HIS A 700 -7.35 -45.90 8.07
CA HIS A 700 -7.24 -44.47 8.41
C HIS A 700 -6.18 -43.67 7.62
N PHE A 701 -6.24 -43.76 6.30
CA PHE A 701 -6.09 -42.55 5.48
C PHE A 701 -7.48 -41.94 5.25
N PRO A 702 -7.77 -40.69 5.67
CA PRO A 702 -8.94 -40.00 5.14
C PRO A 702 -8.72 -39.79 3.64
N SER A 703 -9.70 -40.24 2.88
CA SER A 703 -9.82 -40.13 1.44
C SER A 703 -9.87 -38.66 0.99
N SER A 704 -8.70 -38.04 0.84
CA SER A 704 -8.58 -36.79 0.08
C SER A 704 -7.42 -36.91 -0.89
N GLN A 705 -7.76 -36.86 -2.19
CA GLN A 705 -6.83 -36.71 -3.30
C GLN A 705 -5.89 -35.52 -3.06
N GLN A 706 -4.65 -35.77 -2.67
CA GLN A 706 -3.56 -34.81 -2.85
C GLN A 706 -2.36 -35.54 -3.45
N PRO A 707 -1.80 -35.05 -4.57
CA PRO A 707 -0.57 -35.60 -5.10
C PRO A 707 0.60 -35.27 -4.16
N LEU A 708 1.66 -36.09 -4.20
CA LEU A 708 2.96 -35.76 -3.62
C LEU A 708 3.38 -34.33 -4.02
N PRO A 709 4.03 -33.56 -3.14
CA PRO A 709 4.49 -32.20 -3.46
C PRO A 709 5.31 -32.17 -4.75
N LEU A 710 5.09 -31.18 -5.61
CA LEU A 710 5.78 -31.03 -6.91
C LEU A 710 7.32 -31.03 -6.80
N SER A 711 7.87 -30.65 -5.65
CA SER A 711 9.31 -30.72 -5.35
C SER A 711 9.83 -32.16 -5.22
N PHE A 712 9.02 -33.08 -4.69
CA PHE A 712 9.34 -34.51 -4.61
C PHE A 712 9.36 -35.16 -5.99
N GLN A 713 8.45 -34.77 -6.89
CA GLN A 713 8.45 -35.23 -8.28
C GLN A 713 9.63 -34.66 -9.09
N ALA A 714 10.04 -33.42 -8.80
CA ALA A 714 11.19 -32.77 -9.44
C ALA A 714 12.54 -33.37 -9.01
N TYR A 715 12.65 -33.88 -7.78
CA TYR A 715 13.87 -34.55 -7.28
C TYR A 715 14.07 -35.93 -7.92
N PHE A 716 12.99 -36.68 -8.14
CA PHE A 716 13.03 -37.96 -8.85
C PHE A 716 13.28 -37.81 -10.37
N SER A 717 12.83 -36.71 -11.00
CA SER A 717 13.09 -36.46 -12.43
C SER A 717 14.54 -36.04 -12.71
N THR A 718 15.20 -35.36 -11.77
CA THR A 718 16.64 -35.01 -11.86
C THR A 718 17.55 -36.19 -11.50
N ALA A 719 17.18 -37.02 -10.52
CA ALA A 719 17.94 -38.23 -10.15
C ALA A 719 17.89 -39.34 -11.22
N GLY A 720 16.82 -39.41 -12.02
CA GLY A 720 16.67 -40.40 -13.10
C GLY A 720 17.70 -40.27 -14.23
N ALA A 721 18.41 -39.14 -14.34
CA ALA A 721 19.38 -38.90 -15.40
C ALA A 721 20.79 -39.47 -15.10
N GLN A 722 21.07 -39.96 -13.89
CA GLN A 722 22.43 -40.39 -13.49
C GLN A 722 22.50 -41.82 -12.90
N TRP A 723 21.44 -42.61 -13.00
CA TRP A 723 21.41 -43.98 -12.47
C TRP A 723 21.69 -45.01 -13.59
N HIS A 724 22.84 -45.69 -13.53
CA HIS A 724 23.23 -46.75 -14.48
C HIS A 724 23.29 -48.16 -13.87
N GLY A 725 22.67 -48.38 -12.70
CA GLY A 725 22.61 -49.70 -12.06
C GLY A 725 21.17 -50.16 -11.79
N HIS A 726 20.81 -51.36 -12.25
CA HIS A 726 19.58 -52.11 -11.99
C HIS A 726 18.22 -51.37 -12.14
N PRO A 727 17.62 -51.38 -13.35
CA PRO A 727 16.29 -50.83 -13.63
C PRO A 727 15.14 -51.47 -12.83
N GLU A 728 15.31 -52.71 -12.36
CA GLU A 728 14.27 -53.50 -11.69
C GLU A 728 13.91 -52.96 -10.30
N LEU A 729 14.89 -52.46 -9.55
CA LEU A 729 14.67 -51.90 -8.20
C LEU A 729 13.84 -50.60 -8.23
N LEU A 730 14.07 -49.78 -9.26
CA LEU A 730 13.29 -48.56 -9.53
C LEU A 730 11.85 -48.90 -9.92
N TYR A 731 11.63 -50.05 -10.55
CA TYR A 731 10.31 -50.53 -10.95
C TYR A 731 9.52 -51.06 -9.74
N GLU A 732 10.16 -51.78 -8.81
CA GLU A 732 9.54 -52.25 -7.57
C GLU A 732 9.14 -51.11 -6.63
N ILE A 733 10.00 -50.10 -6.45
CA ILE A 733 9.69 -48.92 -5.64
C ILE A 733 8.52 -48.13 -6.25
N ARG A 734 8.45 -48.05 -7.59
CA ARG A 734 7.37 -47.37 -8.31
C ARG A 734 6.06 -48.18 -8.28
N ALA A 735 6.13 -49.50 -8.28
CA ALA A 735 4.99 -50.40 -8.16
C ALA A 735 4.36 -50.36 -6.76
N GLN A 736 5.15 -50.26 -5.69
CA GLN A 736 4.64 -50.18 -4.32
C GLN A 736 4.00 -48.82 -3.99
N LEU A 737 4.42 -47.72 -4.64
CA LEU A 737 3.85 -46.38 -4.44
C LEU A 737 2.55 -46.11 -5.22
N LEU A 738 2.19 -46.95 -6.20
CA LEU A 738 1.02 -46.75 -7.08
C LEU A 738 -0.16 -47.70 -6.80
N MET A 739 -0.03 -48.65 -5.89
CA MET A 739 -1.10 -49.59 -5.55
C MET A 739 -2.05 -48.99 -4.50
N SER A 740 -2.98 -48.16 -4.96
CA SER A 740 -4.26 -47.93 -4.26
C SER A 740 -5.15 -49.16 -4.47
N PRO A 741 -5.75 -49.77 -3.43
CA PRO A 741 -6.70 -50.84 -3.64
C PRO A 741 -8.00 -50.25 -4.21
N ARG A 742 -8.29 -50.54 -5.47
CA ARG A 742 -9.65 -50.51 -6.03
C ARG A 742 -10.06 -51.93 -6.38
N GLY A 743 -10.95 -52.49 -5.57
CA GLY A 743 -11.93 -53.51 -5.95
C GLY A 743 -11.41 -54.90 -6.30
N LEU A 744 -11.50 -55.82 -5.34
CA LEU A 744 -12.53 -56.87 -5.31
C LEU A 744 -12.74 -57.36 -3.87
#